data_AF-A0A0D2XUZ1-F1
#
_entry.id   AF-A0A0D2XUZ1-F1
#
_cell.length_a   1.000
_cell.length_b   1.000
_cell.length_c   1.000
_cell.angle_alpha   90.00
_cell.angle_beta   90.00
_cell.angle_gamma   90.00
#
_symmetry.space_group_name_H-M   'P 1'
#
loop_
_entity.id
_entity.type
_entity.pdbx_description
1 polymer ?
#
loop_
_entity_poly.entity_id
_entity_poly.type
_entity_poly.pdbx_seq_one_letter_code
_entity_poly.pdbx_strand_id
1 'polypeptide(L)'
;MSGTTIDDVVKRLSATDIDVRLKLEAATTLRDSLDHYTSGQIYPPFLKRLMPIFFTILRGPCIFQSNSPDQKLRMAILEVIHRLPTQPAPPEPFEPHAEETVDLLMQLVRTDNEENATICVKIISDIMRHQHKVLQGKVQLFLTLIQELFEQMEKVVREQLDNAPHNAPSQPGAPSTPGNSQTNFQSPRPGSPVASVNDLGTDTQQQNRPLLKGMHSFKVLSECPIIVVSIFQVYRNTVQQNVRKFVPLIQNVLCLQASAQQQAHADAAAKGTIHTGVSPAIKNRVAFADFITAQVKTMSFLAYLLRQYASHLNDFLPRLPDIVLRLLKDCPREKSGTRKELIVAIRHIINYNFRKIFIPKIDELLDERTLTGDGLTVHETMRPLAYSMLADLIHHVRDSLKPEQIRKTVEVYTRNLQDNFPGTSFQTMSAKLLLNMAECIAKLPNKVDARHYLIMILNAIADKFAAMNRQYPNAVKLSALYREQMKAGTPETYLADKDSPPDWDETDIFSAVPIKTSNPRDRGADPVVDNKFLFRNLMTGLKNTFYQLRTCNVGSPIDAQNAPTHWQDVSYGFTAEEVKVIIKLFREGAYVFRYYEIEKPAAESQYMSPVEYMANFYMVSCSKEEKDLLETFATVFHAIDPATFHEVFQQEIPAPLRYDL
;
A
#
# COMPACT_ATOMS: atom_id res chain seq x y z
N MET A 1 -34.34 -6.05 -34.85
CA MET A 1 -34.14 -6.48 -33.44
C MET A 1 -35.24 -5.85 -32.61
N SER A 2 -36.33 -6.60 -32.38
CA SER A 2 -37.48 -6.14 -31.59
C SER A 2 -37.08 -6.11 -30.13
N GLY A 3 -37.02 -4.92 -29.53
CA GLY A 3 -36.77 -4.76 -28.10
C GLY A 3 -37.82 -5.53 -27.29
N THR A 4 -37.36 -6.49 -26.50
CA THR A 4 -38.18 -7.25 -25.56
C THR A 4 -38.87 -6.26 -24.63
N THR A 5 -40.19 -6.11 -24.77
CA THR A 5 -40.95 -5.18 -23.93
C THR A 5 -40.96 -5.69 -22.48
N ILE A 6 -41.10 -4.78 -21.50
CA ILE A 6 -41.22 -5.14 -20.08
C ILE A 6 -42.32 -6.19 -19.85
N ASP A 7 -43.36 -6.19 -20.69
CA ASP A 7 -44.45 -7.17 -20.67
C ASP A 7 -43.99 -8.59 -20.97
N ASP A 8 -43.07 -8.77 -21.93
CA ASP A 8 -42.52 -10.08 -22.26
C ASP A 8 -41.60 -10.59 -21.14
N VAL A 9 -40.78 -9.72 -20.55
CA VAL A 9 -39.97 -10.06 -19.37
C VAL A 9 -40.85 -10.49 -18.20
N VAL A 10 -41.89 -9.71 -17.87
CA VAL A 10 -42.84 -10.02 -16.81
C VAL A 10 -43.53 -11.36 -17.07
N LYS A 11 -43.95 -11.63 -18.32
CA LYS A 11 -44.61 -12.87 -18.70
C LYS A 11 -43.68 -14.09 -18.55
N ARG A 12 -42.44 -13.97 -19.00
CA ARG A 12 -41.45 -15.06 -18.91
C ARG A 12 -41.05 -15.37 -17.47
N LEU A 13 -40.85 -14.35 -16.64
CA LEU A 13 -40.43 -14.52 -15.25
C LEU A 13 -41.57 -15.02 -14.33
N SER A 14 -42.82 -14.66 -14.62
CA SER A 14 -43.99 -15.06 -13.79
C SER A 14 -44.53 -16.46 -14.07
N ALA A 15 -44.30 -17.02 -15.26
CA ALA A 15 -44.82 -18.32 -15.63
C ALA A 15 -44.11 -19.46 -14.87
N THR A 16 -44.88 -20.37 -14.25
CA THR A 16 -44.34 -21.52 -13.50
C THR A 16 -43.70 -22.56 -14.41
N ASP A 17 -44.24 -22.76 -15.62
CA ASP A 17 -43.93 -23.91 -16.49
C ASP A 17 -42.84 -23.61 -17.55
N ILE A 18 -42.23 -22.43 -17.50
CA ILE A 18 -41.17 -22.03 -18.43
C ILE A 18 -39.81 -22.53 -17.92
N ASP A 19 -38.98 -23.05 -18.84
CA ASP A 19 -37.59 -23.44 -18.58
C ASP A 19 -36.82 -22.32 -17.89
N VAL A 20 -36.12 -22.67 -16.81
CA VAL A 20 -35.28 -21.78 -16.00
C VAL A 20 -34.26 -21.05 -16.87
N ARG A 21 -33.75 -21.68 -17.93
CA ARG A 21 -32.82 -21.03 -18.87
C ARG A 21 -33.45 -19.83 -19.58
N LEU A 22 -34.71 -19.94 -19.98
CA LEU A 22 -35.44 -18.83 -20.60
C LEU A 22 -35.75 -17.73 -19.59
N LYS A 23 -36.03 -18.09 -18.33
CA LYS A 23 -36.16 -17.12 -17.22
C LYS A 23 -34.85 -16.37 -16.97
N LEU A 24 -33.72 -17.08 -16.98
CA LEU A 24 -32.39 -16.51 -16.83
C LEU A 24 -32.06 -15.54 -17.98
N GLU A 25 -32.38 -15.90 -19.23
CA GLU A 25 -32.19 -15.02 -20.38
C GLU A 25 -33.01 -13.73 -20.24
N ALA A 26 -34.28 -13.85 -19.80
CA ALA A 26 -35.14 -12.70 -19.55
C ALA A 26 -34.62 -11.80 -18.41
N ALA A 27 -34.17 -12.39 -17.29
CA ALA A 27 -33.58 -11.66 -16.17
C ALA A 27 -32.26 -10.97 -16.57
N THR A 28 -31.42 -11.63 -17.37
CA THR A 28 -30.15 -11.08 -17.87
C THR A 28 -30.41 -9.90 -18.80
N THR A 29 -31.34 -10.06 -19.74
CA THR A 29 -31.78 -8.99 -20.65
C THR A 29 -32.32 -7.79 -19.87
N LEU A 30 -33.12 -8.04 -18.82
CA LEU A 30 -33.63 -6.99 -17.94
C LEU A 30 -32.50 -6.25 -17.21
N ARG A 31 -31.52 -6.98 -16.67
CA ARG A 31 -30.36 -6.41 -15.98
C ARG A 31 -29.54 -5.49 -16.89
N ASP A 32 -29.36 -5.90 -18.14
CA ASP A 32 -28.53 -5.18 -19.12
C ASP A 32 -29.26 -3.96 -19.71
N SER A 33 -30.60 -3.93 -19.66
CA SER A 33 -31.44 -2.82 -20.13
C SER A 33 -32.07 -1.98 -19.01
N LEU A 34 -31.61 -2.16 -17.77
CA LEU A 34 -32.25 -1.64 -16.56
C LEU A 34 -32.36 -0.10 -16.54
N ASP A 35 -31.36 0.60 -17.07
CA ASP A 35 -31.28 2.07 -17.09
C ASP A 35 -32.48 2.74 -17.79
N HIS A 36 -33.10 2.04 -18.74
CA HIS A 36 -34.28 2.53 -19.44
C HIS A 36 -35.52 2.60 -18.53
N TYR A 37 -35.59 1.76 -17.49
CA TYR A 37 -36.76 1.61 -16.64
C TYR A 37 -36.63 2.28 -15.27
N THR A 38 -35.42 2.68 -14.89
CA THR A 38 -35.11 3.27 -13.58
C THR A 38 -35.17 4.80 -13.57
N SER A 39 -35.62 5.42 -14.68
CA SER A 39 -35.70 6.87 -14.82
C SER A 39 -37.14 7.39 -14.96
N GLY A 40 -37.39 8.56 -14.37
CA GLY A 40 -38.64 9.31 -14.52
C GLY A 40 -39.89 8.57 -14.01
N GLN A 41 -41.01 8.80 -14.69
CA GLN A 41 -42.35 8.30 -14.29
C GLN A 41 -42.56 6.79 -14.56
N ILE A 42 -41.61 6.14 -15.23
CA ILE A 42 -41.69 4.70 -15.59
C ILE A 42 -41.29 3.82 -14.41
N TYR A 43 -40.49 4.34 -13.48
CA TYR A 43 -39.93 3.57 -12.39
C TYR A 43 -40.96 3.05 -11.36
N PRO A 44 -41.95 3.84 -10.87
CA PRO A 44 -42.99 3.32 -10.00
C PRO A 44 -43.81 2.14 -10.58
N PRO A 45 -44.36 2.20 -11.81
CA PRO A 45 -45.10 1.07 -12.38
C PRO A 45 -44.19 -0.13 -12.70
N PHE A 46 -42.91 0.10 -13.01
CA PHE A 46 -41.90 -0.95 -13.13
C PHE A 46 -41.75 -1.73 -11.82
N LEU A 47 -41.52 -1.05 -10.69
CA LEU A 47 -41.35 -1.67 -9.39
C LEU A 47 -42.59 -2.45 -8.97
N LYS A 48 -43.78 -1.85 -9.13
CA LYS A 48 -45.06 -2.48 -8.77
C LYS A 48 -45.29 -3.82 -9.47
N ARG A 49 -44.78 -3.99 -10.69
CA ARG A 49 -44.95 -5.22 -11.48
C ARG A 49 -43.88 -6.26 -11.20
N LEU A 50 -42.61 -5.85 -11.06
CA LEU A 50 -41.48 -6.77 -10.99
C LEU A 50 -41.08 -7.15 -9.56
N MET A 51 -41.23 -6.27 -8.57
CA MET A 51 -40.85 -6.58 -7.18
C MET A 51 -41.53 -7.85 -6.63
N PRO A 52 -42.85 -8.08 -6.82
CA PRO A 52 -43.50 -9.31 -6.36
C PRO A 52 -42.95 -10.58 -7.05
N ILE A 53 -42.57 -10.47 -8.33
CA ILE A 53 -42.00 -11.57 -9.09
C ILE A 53 -40.60 -11.91 -8.57
N PHE A 54 -39.78 -10.89 -8.32
CA PHE A 54 -38.46 -11.05 -7.72
C PHE A 54 -38.55 -11.72 -6.35
N PHE A 55 -39.48 -11.26 -5.49
CA PHE A 55 -39.70 -11.88 -4.18
C PHE A 55 -40.13 -13.34 -4.30
N THR A 56 -40.99 -13.68 -5.24
CA THR A 56 -41.44 -15.06 -5.47
C THR A 56 -40.29 -15.98 -5.88
N ILE A 57 -39.46 -15.53 -6.84
CA ILE A 57 -38.28 -16.29 -7.31
C ILE A 57 -37.27 -16.47 -6.16
N LEU A 58 -36.99 -15.40 -5.42
CA LEU A 58 -36.02 -15.42 -4.33
C LEU A 58 -36.49 -16.21 -3.10
N ARG A 59 -37.81 -16.27 -2.83
CA ARG A 59 -38.40 -17.15 -1.79
C ARG A 59 -38.40 -18.63 -2.20
N GLY A 60 -38.11 -18.94 -3.46
CA GLY A 60 -37.93 -20.31 -3.94
C GLY A 60 -36.75 -21.05 -3.27
N PRO A 61 -36.57 -22.34 -3.57
CA PRO A 61 -35.55 -23.17 -2.93
C PRO A 61 -34.13 -22.63 -3.16
N CYS A 62 -33.28 -22.73 -2.13
CA CYS A 62 -31.88 -22.34 -2.18
C CYS A 62 -31.04 -23.38 -2.93
N ILE A 63 -30.05 -22.92 -3.68
CA ILE A 63 -29.25 -23.78 -4.57
C ILE A 63 -27.78 -23.57 -4.30
N PHE A 64 -27.07 -24.67 -4.09
CA PHE A 64 -25.68 -24.69 -3.64
C PHE A 64 -24.71 -25.20 -4.72
N GLN A 65 -25.12 -25.19 -5.99
CA GLN A 65 -24.28 -25.56 -7.13
C GLN A 65 -24.06 -24.33 -8.01
N SER A 66 -22.80 -23.91 -8.16
CA SER A 66 -22.45 -22.66 -8.84
C SER A 66 -22.92 -22.60 -10.31
N ASN A 67 -22.89 -23.71 -11.05
CA ASN A 67 -23.31 -23.72 -12.46
C ASN A 67 -24.83 -23.84 -12.70
N SER A 68 -25.64 -24.02 -11.64
CA SER A 68 -27.08 -24.26 -11.83
C SER A 68 -27.74 -23.03 -12.47
N PRO A 69 -28.57 -23.20 -13.53
CA PRO A 69 -29.27 -22.09 -14.17
C PRO A 69 -30.19 -21.36 -13.18
N ASP A 70 -30.77 -22.06 -12.21
CA ASP A 70 -31.58 -21.47 -11.17
C ASP A 70 -30.74 -20.59 -10.22
N GLN A 71 -29.50 -21.01 -9.90
CA GLN A 71 -28.62 -20.17 -9.09
C GLN A 71 -28.20 -18.91 -9.85
N LYS A 72 -27.85 -19.05 -11.13
CA LYS A 72 -27.56 -17.90 -12.00
C LYS A 72 -28.76 -16.96 -12.11
N LEU A 73 -29.99 -17.51 -12.16
CA LEU A 73 -31.22 -16.72 -12.17
C LEU A 73 -31.37 -15.93 -10.87
N ARG A 74 -31.24 -16.57 -9.71
CA ARG A 74 -31.32 -15.90 -8.41
C ARG A 74 -30.29 -14.77 -8.28
N MET A 75 -29.06 -15.04 -8.69
CA MET A 75 -27.98 -14.05 -8.68
C MET A 75 -28.29 -12.88 -9.62
N ALA A 76 -28.79 -13.14 -10.84
CA ALA A 76 -29.18 -12.09 -11.79
C ALA A 76 -30.31 -11.20 -11.22
N ILE A 77 -31.29 -11.78 -10.53
CA ILE A 77 -32.34 -11.01 -9.85
C ILE A 77 -31.76 -10.14 -8.73
N LEU A 78 -30.82 -10.65 -7.93
CA LEU A 78 -30.14 -9.86 -6.91
C LEU A 78 -29.31 -8.72 -7.52
N GLU A 79 -28.61 -8.95 -8.64
CA GLU A 79 -27.90 -7.91 -9.37
C GLU A 79 -28.83 -6.82 -9.90
N VAL A 80 -30.02 -7.20 -10.41
CA VAL A 80 -31.05 -6.24 -10.81
C VAL A 80 -31.46 -5.40 -9.61
N ILE A 81 -31.80 -6.02 -8.47
CA ILE A 81 -32.19 -5.30 -7.24
C ILE A 81 -31.08 -4.37 -6.78
N HIS A 82 -29.81 -4.79 -6.84
CA HIS A 82 -28.67 -3.98 -6.42
C HIS A 82 -28.50 -2.71 -7.26
N ARG A 83 -28.85 -2.76 -8.54
CA ARG A 83 -28.77 -1.61 -9.45
C ARG A 83 -29.99 -0.69 -9.42
N LEU A 84 -31.06 -1.03 -8.69
CA LEU A 84 -32.24 -0.18 -8.60
C LEU A 84 -31.92 1.14 -7.85
N PRO A 85 -32.43 2.30 -8.31
CA PRO A 85 -32.32 3.54 -7.57
C PRO A 85 -33.10 3.45 -6.25
N THR A 86 -32.35 3.45 -5.15
CA THR A 86 -32.89 3.38 -3.78
C THR A 86 -32.77 4.73 -3.06
N GLN A 87 -32.10 5.71 -3.66
CA GLN A 87 -31.91 7.05 -3.09
C GLN A 87 -33.26 7.76 -2.88
N PRO A 88 -33.39 8.56 -1.80
CA PRO A 88 -34.59 9.36 -1.58
C PRO A 88 -34.68 10.44 -2.66
N ALA A 89 -35.72 10.38 -3.49
CA ALA A 89 -36.07 11.36 -4.51
C ALA A 89 -37.59 11.61 -4.44
N PRO A 90 -38.13 12.80 -4.75
CA PRO A 90 -39.58 13.00 -4.85
C PRO A 90 -40.10 12.66 -6.27
N PRO A 91 -41.15 11.81 -6.44
CA PRO A 91 -41.74 10.89 -5.44
C PRO A 91 -40.75 9.78 -5.07
N GLU A 92 -40.90 9.14 -3.89
CA GLU A 92 -40.03 8.06 -3.36
C GLU A 92 -40.58 6.66 -3.75
N PRO A 93 -40.42 6.17 -4.99
CA PRO A 93 -41.13 4.98 -5.47
C PRO A 93 -40.65 3.67 -4.85
N PHE A 94 -39.43 3.63 -4.32
CA PHE A 94 -38.86 2.41 -3.72
C PHE A 94 -39.25 2.23 -2.24
N GLU A 95 -39.61 3.31 -1.54
CA GLU A 95 -39.95 3.30 -0.10
C GLU A 95 -40.97 2.21 0.27
N PRO A 96 -42.09 2.00 -0.49
CA PRO A 96 -43.09 0.99 -0.15
C PRO A 96 -42.58 -0.46 -0.21
N HIS A 97 -41.50 -0.71 -0.95
CA HIS A 97 -40.91 -2.03 -1.12
C HIS A 97 -39.69 -2.24 -0.22
N ALA A 98 -39.18 -1.20 0.45
CA ALA A 98 -37.91 -1.23 1.15
C ALA A 98 -37.91 -2.22 2.33
N GLU A 99 -38.96 -2.22 3.14
CA GLU A 99 -39.04 -3.09 4.33
C GLU A 99 -39.09 -4.58 3.96
N GLU A 100 -40.00 -4.96 3.05
CA GLU A 100 -40.13 -6.34 2.58
C GLU A 100 -38.86 -6.84 1.88
N THR A 101 -38.20 -5.97 1.11
CA THR A 101 -36.93 -6.30 0.45
C THR A 101 -35.86 -6.60 1.49
N VAL A 102 -35.69 -5.76 2.51
CA VAL A 102 -34.68 -5.95 3.55
C VAL A 102 -34.95 -7.20 4.38
N ASP A 103 -36.20 -7.47 4.75
CA ASP A 103 -36.58 -8.70 5.47
C ASP A 103 -36.24 -9.96 4.67
N LEU A 104 -36.59 -9.99 3.37
CA LEU A 104 -36.26 -11.09 2.50
C LEU A 104 -34.75 -11.29 2.39
N LEU A 105 -33.99 -10.22 2.12
CA LEU A 105 -32.55 -10.31 1.97
C LEU A 105 -31.86 -10.78 3.26
N MET A 106 -32.32 -10.34 4.43
CA MET A 106 -31.82 -10.84 5.73
C MET A 106 -32.06 -12.34 5.90
N GLN A 107 -33.21 -12.86 5.45
CA GLN A 107 -33.49 -14.29 5.45
C GLN A 107 -32.58 -15.05 4.47
N LEU A 108 -32.32 -14.48 3.28
CA LEU A 108 -31.42 -15.10 2.28
C LEU A 108 -29.98 -15.19 2.80
N VAL A 109 -29.48 -14.20 3.53
CA VAL A 109 -28.14 -14.29 4.16
C VAL A 109 -28.03 -15.49 5.10
N ARG A 110 -29.12 -15.85 5.80
CA ARG A 110 -29.15 -16.99 6.73
C ARG A 110 -29.24 -18.35 6.03
N THR A 111 -29.96 -18.41 4.91
CA THR A 111 -30.42 -19.70 4.34
C THR A 111 -29.77 -20.04 3.00
N ASP A 112 -29.42 -19.02 2.21
CA ASP A 112 -28.94 -19.18 0.84
C ASP A 112 -27.41 -19.37 0.79
N ASN A 113 -26.88 -19.53 -0.42
CA ASN A 113 -25.46 -19.72 -0.66
C ASN A 113 -24.64 -18.44 -0.48
N GLU A 114 -23.32 -18.62 -0.38
CA GLU A 114 -22.38 -17.53 -0.13
C GLU A 114 -22.34 -16.43 -1.19
N GLU A 115 -22.56 -16.76 -2.47
CA GLU A 115 -22.52 -15.78 -3.56
C GLU A 115 -23.73 -14.85 -3.47
N ASN A 116 -24.93 -15.42 -3.29
CA ASN A 116 -26.16 -14.65 -3.07
C ASN A 116 -26.08 -13.82 -1.77
N ALA A 117 -25.66 -14.45 -0.67
CA ALA A 117 -25.56 -13.77 0.63
C ALA A 117 -24.61 -12.57 0.60
N THR A 118 -23.50 -12.66 -0.15
CA THR A 118 -22.53 -11.56 -0.31
C THR A 118 -23.17 -10.35 -1.01
N ILE A 119 -23.99 -10.57 -2.03
CA ILE A 119 -24.71 -9.49 -2.70
C ILE A 119 -25.83 -8.95 -1.77
N CYS A 120 -26.56 -9.84 -1.09
CA CYS A 120 -27.63 -9.45 -0.17
C CYS A 120 -27.16 -8.46 0.91
N VAL A 121 -26.02 -8.70 1.57
CA VAL A 121 -25.52 -7.77 2.62
C VAL A 121 -25.18 -6.38 2.06
N LYS A 122 -24.69 -6.31 0.82
CA LYS A 122 -24.42 -5.04 0.13
C LYS A 122 -25.71 -4.29 -0.19
N ILE A 123 -26.69 -4.99 -0.77
CA ILE A 123 -28.00 -4.41 -1.07
C ILE A 123 -28.68 -3.91 0.21
N ILE A 124 -28.69 -4.71 1.29
CA ILE A 124 -29.26 -4.29 2.58
C ILE A 124 -28.57 -3.01 3.08
N SER A 125 -27.24 -2.95 3.01
CA SER A 125 -26.49 -1.76 3.43
C SER A 125 -26.86 -0.52 2.62
N ASP A 126 -26.97 -0.64 1.30
CA ASP A 126 -27.29 0.47 0.39
C ASP A 126 -28.73 0.97 0.65
N ILE A 127 -29.69 0.05 0.74
CA ILE A 127 -31.08 0.37 1.05
C ILE A 127 -31.20 1.03 2.43
N MET A 128 -30.53 0.48 3.46
CA MET A 128 -30.53 1.06 4.81
C MET A 128 -29.90 2.45 4.87
N ARG A 129 -28.93 2.79 4.00
CA ARG A 129 -28.40 4.16 3.93
C ARG A 129 -29.41 5.15 3.36
N HIS A 130 -30.15 4.74 2.34
CA HIS A 130 -31.02 5.65 1.60
C HIS A 130 -32.42 5.77 2.23
N GLN A 131 -33.01 4.66 2.68
CA GLN A 131 -34.41 4.54 3.12
C GLN A 131 -34.54 4.57 4.66
N HIS A 132 -33.88 5.53 5.30
CA HIS A 132 -33.74 5.57 6.76
C HIS A 132 -35.04 5.82 7.53
N LYS A 133 -36.03 6.49 6.90
CA LYS A 133 -37.34 6.79 7.51
C LYS A 133 -38.10 5.52 7.89
N VAL A 134 -38.12 4.53 6.99
CA VAL A 134 -38.90 3.29 7.15
C VAL A 134 -38.09 2.15 7.77
N LEU A 135 -36.76 2.15 7.63
CA LEU A 135 -35.92 1.04 8.07
C LEU A 135 -35.35 1.16 9.49
N GLN A 136 -35.62 2.25 10.20
CA GLN A 136 -35.06 2.47 11.54
C GLN A 136 -35.35 1.31 12.51
N GLY A 137 -36.53 0.68 12.43
CA GLY A 137 -36.89 -0.48 13.24
C GLY A 137 -36.18 -1.79 12.87
N LYS A 138 -35.60 -1.88 11.66
CA LYS A 138 -34.94 -3.09 11.14
C LYS A 138 -33.42 -3.09 11.34
N VAL A 139 -32.82 -1.92 11.59
CA VAL A 139 -31.36 -1.78 11.76
C VAL A 139 -30.81 -2.73 12.82
N GLN A 140 -31.47 -2.84 13.98
CA GLN A 140 -30.99 -3.72 15.04
C GLN A 140 -31.03 -5.20 14.66
N LEU A 141 -32.03 -5.63 13.88
CA LEU A 141 -32.12 -7.01 13.39
C LEU A 141 -30.94 -7.34 12.47
N PHE A 142 -30.60 -6.41 11.57
CA PHE A 142 -29.46 -6.59 10.67
C PHE A 142 -28.11 -6.56 11.42
N LEU A 143 -27.93 -5.64 12.38
CA LEU A 143 -26.73 -5.64 13.22
C LEU A 143 -26.59 -6.91 14.05
N THR A 144 -27.71 -7.50 14.49
CA THR A 144 -27.73 -8.78 15.22
C THR A 144 -27.36 -9.93 14.29
N LEU A 145 -27.89 -9.96 13.06
CA LEU A 145 -27.47 -10.92 12.03
C LEU A 145 -25.96 -10.86 11.77
N ILE A 146 -25.38 -9.66 11.68
CA ILE A 146 -23.93 -9.50 11.53
C ILE A 146 -23.19 -10.01 12.78
N GLN A 147 -23.68 -9.74 13.99
CA GLN A 147 -23.08 -10.29 15.22
C GLN A 147 -23.02 -11.82 15.17
N GLU A 148 -24.11 -12.48 14.75
CA GLU A 148 -24.15 -13.94 14.62
C GLU A 148 -23.17 -14.47 13.56
N LEU A 149 -22.94 -13.75 12.46
CA LEU A 149 -21.91 -14.10 11.47
C LEU A 149 -20.51 -14.12 12.12
N PHE A 150 -20.20 -13.12 12.95
CA PHE A 150 -18.93 -13.07 13.68
C PHE A 150 -18.83 -14.16 14.76
N GLU A 151 -19.92 -14.49 15.46
CA GLU A 151 -19.95 -15.54 16.48
C GLU A 151 -19.66 -16.92 15.90
N GLN A 152 -20.14 -17.20 14.68
CA GLN A 152 -19.93 -18.49 14.02
C GLN A 152 -18.49 -18.66 13.47
N MET A 153 -17.69 -17.61 13.45
CA MET A 153 -16.39 -17.59 12.77
C MET A 153 -15.44 -18.70 13.24
N GLU A 154 -15.39 -18.96 14.55
CA GLU A 154 -14.52 -20.01 15.11
C GLU A 154 -14.90 -21.39 14.58
N LYS A 155 -16.20 -21.69 14.52
CA LYS A 155 -16.71 -22.93 13.97
C LYS A 155 -16.35 -23.06 12.49
N VAL A 156 -16.52 -22.00 11.71
CA VAL A 156 -16.21 -21.98 10.27
C VAL A 156 -14.72 -22.22 10.00
N VAL A 157 -13.84 -21.60 10.80
CA VAL A 157 -12.38 -21.83 10.72
C VAL A 157 -12.06 -23.30 10.97
N ARG A 158 -12.61 -23.90 12.04
CA ARG A 158 -12.37 -25.32 12.34
C ARG A 158 -12.89 -26.24 11.24
N GLU A 159 -14.09 -25.99 10.70
CA GLU A 159 -14.69 -26.83 9.66
C GLU A 159 -13.95 -26.73 8.32
N GLN A 160 -13.55 -25.52 7.90
CA GLN A 160 -13.01 -25.28 6.56
C GLN A 160 -11.49 -25.36 6.47
N LEU A 161 -10.78 -25.09 7.55
CA LEU A 161 -9.31 -25.00 7.55
C LEU A 161 -8.67 -26.15 8.34
N ASP A 162 -9.21 -26.52 9.49
CA ASP A 162 -8.61 -27.57 10.35
C ASP A 162 -9.14 -28.98 10.01
N ASN A 163 -10.46 -29.11 9.85
CA ASN A 163 -11.15 -30.38 9.61
C ASN A 163 -11.48 -30.64 8.14
N ALA A 164 -10.84 -29.91 7.22
CA ALA A 164 -11.11 -30.05 5.79
C ALA A 164 -10.96 -31.52 5.34
N PRO A 165 -12.03 -32.17 4.84
CA PRO A 165 -12.03 -33.60 4.55
C PRO A 165 -10.94 -33.97 3.54
N HIS A 166 -10.37 -35.17 3.72
CA HIS A 166 -9.26 -35.72 2.92
C HIS A 166 -9.57 -35.97 1.43
N ASN A 167 -10.79 -35.68 0.96
CA ASN A 167 -11.28 -36.03 -0.37
C ASN A 167 -11.45 -34.84 -1.34
N ALA A 168 -10.79 -33.71 -1.10
CA ALA A 168 -10.46 -32.82 -2.21
C ALA A 168 -9.23 -33.40 -2.90
N PRO A 169 -9.24 -33.73 -4.21
CA PRO A 169 -8.07 -34.29 -4.85
C PRO A 169 -6.92 -33.32 -4.65
N SER A 170 -5.90 -33.77 -3.93
CA SER A 170 -4.58 -33.17 -3.94
C SER A 170 -4.19 -33.07 -5.41
N GLN A 171 -4.14 -31.87 -5.98
CA GLN A 171 -3.41 -31.67 -7.21
C GLN A 171 -2.00 -32.20 -6.97
N PRO A 172 -1.51 -33.18 -7.75
CA PRO A 172 -0.11 -33.53 -7.72
C PRO A 172 0.65 -32.28 -8.15
N GLY A 173 1.52 -31.77 -7.29
CA GLY A 173 2.66 -31.01 -7.78
C GLY A 173 3.34 -31.87 -8.83
N ALA A 174 3.43 -31.38 -10.06
CA ALA A 174 4.06 -32.11 -11.14
C ALA A 174 5.49 -32.50 -10.71
N PRO A 175 5.91 -33.77 -10.89
CA PRO A 175 7.26 -34.19 -10.55
C PRO A 175 8.24 -33.51 -11.50
N SER A 176 9.28 -32.91 -10.93
CA SER A 176 10.45 -32.45 -11.67
C SER A 176 11.04 -33.65 -12.43
N THR A 177 11.05 -33.60 -13.75
CA THR A 177 11.88 -34.48 -14.59
C THR A 177 12.66 -33.65 -15.60
N PRO A 178 13.90 -34.05 -15.94
CA PRO A 178 14.86 -33.22 -16.64
C PRO A 178 14.76 -33.42 -18.17
N GLY A 179 14.79 -32.32 -18.91
CA GLY A 179 15.10 -32.33 -20.35
C GLY A 179 13.93 -32.60 -21.29
N ASN A 180 13.20 -31.55 -21.67
CA ASN A 180 12.94 -31.29 -23.09
C ASN A 180 12.47 -29.84 -23.30
N SER A 181 13.20 -29.13 -24.15
CA SER A 181 13.05 -27.70 -24.43
C SER A 181 11.91 -27.46 -25.41
N GLN A 182 10.77 -26.99 -24.92
CA GLN A 182 9.81 -26.13 -25.64
C GLN A 182 8.77 -25.59 -24.64
N THR A 183 9.08 -24.44 -24.06
CA THR A 183 8.28 -23.79 -23.02
C THR A 183 7.18 -22.92 -23.63
N ASN A 184 5.94 -23.41 -23.63
CA ASN A 184 4.75 -22.56 -23.76
C ASN A 184 4.44 -21.94 -22.37
N PHE A 185 5.03 -20.79 -22.09
CA PHE A 185 4.66 -19.96 -20.95
C PHE A 185 3.36 -19.20 -21.27
N GLN A 186 2.24 -19.56 -20.66
CA GLN A 186 1.08 -18.67 -20.59
C GLN A 186 1.21 -17.77 -19.35
N SER A 187 1.55 -16.51 -19.61
CA SER A 187 1.64 -15.42 -18.63
C SER A 187 0.26 -15.02 -18.08
N PRO A 188 0.11 -14.69 -16.79
CA PRO A 188 -1.05 -13.96 -16.28
C PRO A 188 -1.02 -12.52 -16.81
N ARG A 189 -2.09 -12.08 -17.48
CA ARG A 189 -2.16 -10.74 -18.11
C ARG A 189 -2.36 -9.64 -17.04
N PRO A 190 -1.70 -8.46 -17.16
CA PRO A 190 -1.91 -7.32 -16.25
C PRO A 190 -3.29 -6.68 -16.48
N GLY A 191 -3.92 -6.25 -15.38
CA GLY A 191 -5.18 -5.49 -15.43
C GLY A 191 -4.97 -4.11 -16.06
N SER A 192 -5.64 -3.88 -17.20
CA SER A 192 -5.86 -2.54 -17.76
C SER A 192 -7.24 -2.05 -17.32
N PRO A 193 -7.42 -0.75 -17.00
CA PRO A 193 -8.75 -0.17 -16.85
C PRO A 193 -9.35 0.01 -18.26
N VAL A 194 -10.68 -0.07 -18.34
CA VAL A 194 -11.50 0.19 -19.54
C VAL A 194 -11.52 -0.94 -20.59
N ALA A 195 -12.20 -2.03 -20.24
CA ALA A 195 -13.14 -2.73 -21.13
C ALA A 195 -13.92 -3.73 -20.27
N SER A 196 -15.25 -3.67 -20.29
CA SER A 196 -16.12 -4.75 -19.84
C SER A 196 -15.91 -5.95 -20.75
N VAL A 197 -14.96 -6.82 -20.40
CA VAL A 197 -14.76 -8.12 -21.06
C VAL A 197 -15.50 -9.18 -20.25
N ASN A 198 -16.67 -9.56 -20.77
CA ASN A 198 -17.26 -10.85 -20.50
C ASN A 198 -16.26 -11.96 -20.85
N ASP A 199 -16.12 -12.88 -19.91
CA ASP A 199 -15.83 -14.30 -20.08
C ASP A 199 -14.63 -14.68 -20.97
N LEU A 200 -13.49 -14.97 -20.33
CA LEU A 200 -12.45 -15.80 -20.94
C LEU A 200 -11.88 -16.77 -19.89
N GLY A 201 -12.23 -18.05 -20.05
CA GLY A 201 -11.47 -19.20 -19.56
C GLY A 201 -11.41 -19.42 -18.06
N THR A 202 -12.56 -19.52 -17.39
CA THR A 202 -12.60 -20.26 -16.11
C THR A 202 -12.40 -21.74 -16.42
N ASP A 203 -11.39 -22.37 -15.81
CA ASP A 203 -11.20 -23.83 -15.86
C ASP A 203 -12.57 -24.52 -15.72
N THR A 204 -12.88 -25.46 -16.61
CA THR A 204 -14.17 -26.19 -16.63
C THR A 204 -14.46 -26.92 -15.30
N GLN A 205 -13.45 -27.09 -14.44
CA GLN A 205 -13.59 -27.61 -13.07
C GLN A 205 -14.00 -26.55 -12.01
N GLN A 206 -13.78 -25.24 -12.22
CA GLN A 206 -14.25 -24.19 -11.30
C GLN A 206 -15.75 -23.91 -11.42
N GLN A 207 -16.36 -24.20 -12.58
CA GLN A 207 -17.77 -23.91 -12.84
C GLN A 207 -18.71 -24.77 -11.99
N ASN A 208 -18.33 -25.99 -11.60
CA ASN A 208 -19.22 -26.94 -10.90
C ASN A 208 -18.85 -27.15 -9.42
N ARG A 209 -18.47 -26.07 -8.72
CA ARG A 209 -18.16 -26.15 -7.28
C ARG A 209 -19.41 -26.13 -6.39
N PRO A 210 -19.43 -26.90 -5.29
CA PRO A 210 -20.42 -26.73 -4.24
C PRO A 210 -20.17 -25.39 -3.52
N LEU A 211 -21.26 -24.64 -3.29
CA LEU A 211 -21.25 -23.39 -2.56
C LEU A 211 -21.60 -23.61 -1.10
N LEU A 212 -20.98 -22.85 -0.23
CA LEU A 212 -21.26 -22.85 1.20
C LEU A 212 -22.53 -22.05 1.50
N LYS A 213 -23.13 -22.29 2.67
CA LYS A 213 -24.17 -21.39 3.20
C LYS A 213 -23.56 -20.03 3.53
N GLY A 214 -24.31 -18.96 3.30
CA GLY A 214 -23.87 -17.58 3.56
C GLY A 214 -23.34 -17.36 4.97
N MET A 215 -24.01 -17.94 5.97
CA MET A 215 -23.58 -17.87 7.38
C MET A 215 -22.20 -18.49 7.66
N HIS A 216 -21.74 -19.38 6.79
CA HIS A 216 -20.46 -20.09 6.94
C HIS A 216 -19.40 -19.58 5.95
N SER A 217 -19.57 -18.39 5.37
CA SER A 217 -18.65 -17.86 4.36
C SER A 217 -17.80 -16.71 4.88
N PHE A 218 -16.48 -16.85 4.73
CA PHE A 218 -15.54 -15.75 4.98
C PHE A 218 -15.76 -14.56 4.06
N LYS A 219 -16.27 -14.78 2.83
CA LYS A 219 -16.54 -13.71 1.86
C LYS A 219 -17.63 -12.78 2.36
N VAL A 220 -18.74 -13.33 2.84
CA VAL A 220 -19.84 -12.55 3.42
C VAL A 220 -19.34 -11.73 4.59
N LEU A 221 -18.60 -12.36 5.51
CA LEU A 221 -18.05 -11.66 6.68
C LEU A 221 -17.07 -10.55 6.29
N SER A 222 -16.28 -10.72 5.22
CA SER A 222 -15.32 -9.71 4.77
C SER A 222 -15.97 -8.38 4.33
N GLU A 223 -17.24 -8.39 3.93
CA GLU A 223 -18.01 -7.20 3.55
C GLU A 223 -18.66 -6.52 4.77
N CYS A 224 -18.93 -7.25 5.84
CA CYS A 224 -19.63 -6.75 7.02
C CYS A 224 -18.93 -5.58 7.75
N PRO A 225 -17.60 -5.57 7.99
CA PRO A 225 -16.91 -4.50 8.70
C PRO A 225 -17.18 -3.09 8.15
N ILE A 226 -17.07 -2.90 6.83
CA ILE A 226 -17.32 -1.59 6.20
C ILE A 226 -18.81 -1.24 6.21
N ILE A 227 -19.68 -2.23 6.05
CA ILE A 227 -21.14 -2.07 6.13
C ILE A 227 -21.55 -1.58 7.53
N VAL A 228 -21.02 -2.18 8.61
CA VAL A 228 -21.32 -1.75 9.98
C VAL A 228 -20.88 -0.31 10.23
N VAL A 229 -19.67 0.06 9.80
CA VAL A 229 -19.19 1.46 9.88
C VAL A 229 -20.13 2.40 9.13
N SER A 230 -20.56 2.01 7.93
CA SER A 230 -21.48 2.78 7.11
C SER A 230 -22.85 2.98 7.79
N ILE A 231 -23.39 1.93 8.41
CA ILE A 231 -24.64 2.00 9.18
C ILE A 231 -24.46 2.89 10.42
N PHE A 232 -23.34 2.79 11.14
CA PHE A 232 -23.06 3.64 12.29
C PHE A 232 -22.94 5.13 11.95
N GLN A 233 -22.50 5.46 10.74
CA GLN A 233 -22.47 6.85 10.26
C GLN A 233 -23.87 7.45 10.08
N VAL A 234 -24.84 6.64 9.65
CA VAL A 234 -26.24 7.05 9.43
C VAL A 234 -27.06 6.96 10.73
N TYR A 235 -27.00 5.83 11.43
CA TYR A 235 -27.84 5.51 12.60
C TYR A 235 -27.09 5.68 13.92
N ARG A 236 -26.63 6.91 14.20
CA ARG A 236 -25.75 7.23 15.34
C ARG A 236 -26.27 6.77 16.70
N ASN A 237 -27.60 6.76 16.90
CA ASN A 237 -28.23 6.38 18.16
C ASN A 237 -28.02 4.88 18.52
N THR A 238 -27.74 4.03 17.54
CA THR A 238 -27.55 2.58 17.75
C THR A 238 -26.10 2.21 18.10
N VAL A 239 -25.16 3.15 17.98
CA VAL A 239 -23.72 2.87 18.01
C VAL A 239 -23.26 2.42 19.40
N GLN A 240 -23.54 3.20 20.45
CA GLN A 240 -23.00 2.90 21.79
C GLN A 240 -23.41 1.52 22.31
N GLN A 241 -24.67 1.13 22.10
CA GLN A 241 -25.17 -0.18 22.53
C GLN A 241 -24.51 -1.33 21.76
N ASN A 242 -24.31 -1.18 20.45
CA ASN A 242 -23.78 -2.26 19.61
C ASN A 242 -22.25 -2.33 19.65
N VAL A 243 -21.52 -1.21 19.85
CA VAL A 243 -20.05 -1.23 19.99
C VAL A 243 -19.62 -2.16 21.11
N ARG A 244 -20.30 -2.15 22.26
CA ARG A 244 -19.99 -3.06 23.37
C ARG A 244 -20.13 -4.54 23.00
N LYS A 245 -21.03 -4.88 22.08
CA LYS A 245 -21.24 -6.25 21.58
C LYS A 245 -20.24 -6.61 20.48
N PHE A 246 -19.90 -5.68 19.59
CA PHE A 246 -18.96 -5.93 18.50
C PHE A 246 -17.51 -6.03 18.96
N VAL A 247 -17.10 -5.30 20.00
CA VAL A 247 -15.72 -5.32 20.51
C VAL A 247 -15.22 -6.75 20.80
N PRO A 248 -15.89 -7.58 21.64
CA PRO A 248 -15.43 -8.94 21.90
C PRO A 248 -15.43 -9.83 20.63
N LEU A 249 -16.41 -9.65 19.75
CA LEU A 249 -16.50 -10.39 18.48
C LEU A 249 -15.31 -10.08 17.56
N ILE A 250 -14.95 -8.81 17.41
CA ILE A 250 -13.78 -8.36 16.66
C ILE A 250 -12.50 -8.94 17.27
N GLN A 251 -12.35 -8.87 18.59
CA GLN A 251 -11.19 -9.43 19.29
C GLN A 251 -11.06 -10.93 19.01
N ASN A 252 -12.14 -11.69 19.12
CA ASN A 252 -12.15 -13.12 18.85
C ASN A 252 -11.72 -13.41 17.41
N VAL A 253 -12.38 -12.79 16.41
CA VAL A 253 -12.04 -12.99 14.99
C VAL A 253 -10.59 -12.65 14.67
N LEU A 254 -10.05 -11.57 15.24
CA LEU A 254 -8.66 -11.20 15.05
C LEU A 254 -7.68 -12.16 15.75
N CYS A 255 -8.05 -12.74 16.89
CA CYS A 255 -7.21 -13.74 17.57
C CYS A 255 -7.25 -15.12 16.91
N LEU A 256 -8.31 -15.47 16.18
CA LEU A 256 -8.46 -16.78 15.55
C LEU A 256 -7.31 -17.08 14.57
N GLN A 257 -6.86 -18.32 14.58
CA GLN A 257 -5.83 -18.83 13.68
C GLN A 257 -6.17 -20.27 13.29
N ALA A 258 -5.84 -20.65 12.05
CA ALA A 258 -5.88 -22.06 11.64
C ALA A 258 -4.77 -22.84 12.33
N SER A 259 -5.07 -24.03 12.82
CA SER A 259 -4.15 -24.87 13.61
C SER A 259 -2.88 -25.21 12.82
N ALA A 260 -3.02 -25.51 11.53
CA ALA A 260 -1.91 -25.78 10.62
C ALA A 260 -0.99 -24.56 10.39
N GLN A 261 -1.54 -23.34 10.44
CA GLN A 261 -0.76 -22.10 10.32
C GLN A 261 -0.02 -21.81 11.63
N GLN A 262 -0.71 -21.98 12.76
CA GLN A 262 -0.13 -21.79 14.09
C GLN A 262 1.06 -22.72 14.31
N GLN A 263 0.93 -24.01 13.94
CA GLN A 263 2.03 -24.97 14.02
C GLN A 263 3.22 -24.57 13.15
N ALA A 264 2.98 -24.11 11.91
CA ALA A 264 4.05 -23.67 11.02
C ALA A 264 4.87 -22.50 11.59
N HIS A 265 4.19 -21.56 12.27
CA HIS A 265 4.89 -20.48 13.00
C HIS A 265 5.67 -21.00 14.19
N ALA A 266 5.10 -21.92 14.97
CA ALA A 266 5.80 -22.51 16.12
C ALA A 266 7.05 -23.28 15.69
N ASP A 267 6.96 -24.08 14.62
CA ASP A 267 8.07 -24.84 14.06
C ASP A 267 9.16 -23.93 13.49
N ALA A 268 8.78 -22.84 12.82
CA ALA A 268 9.73 -21.86 12.30
C ALA A 268 10.43 -21.11 13.43
N ALA A 269 9.69 -20.69 14.46
CA ALA A 269 10.23 -20.05 15.65
C ALA A 269 11.21 -20.98 16.41
N ALA A 270 10.89 -22.27 16.53
CA ALA A 270 11.79 -23.27 17.12
C ALA A 270 13.11 -23.43 16.34
N LYS A 271 13.09 -23.16 15.03
CA LYS A 271 14.28 -23.17 14.16
C LYS A 271 14.99 -21.81 14.08
N GLY A 272 14.49 -20.78 14.74
CA GLY A 272 15.00 -19.40 14.61
C GLY A 272 14.77 -18.77 13.24
N THR A 273 13.79 -19.29 12.48
CA THR A 273 13.42 -18.81 11.13
C THR A 273 12.04 -18.15 11.16
N ILE A 274 11.76 -17.30 10.16
CA ILE A 274 10.45 -16.65 10.02
C ILE A 274 9.65 -17.40 8.96
N HIS A 275 8.44 -17.84 9.32
CA HIS A 275 7.48 -18.35 8.35
C HIS A 275 6.65 -17.20 7.77
N THR A 276 6.64 -17.09 6.45
CA THR A 276 5.85 -16.13 5.67
C THR A 276 5.01 -16.87 4.64
N GLY A 277 3.79 -16.38 4.42
CA GLY A 277 2.81 -16.97 3.51
C GLY A 277 1.99 -18.08 4.15
N VAL A 278 1.47 -18.97 3.29
CA VAL A 278 0.51 -20.01 3.66
C VAL A 278 1.23 -21.31 3.98
N SER A 279 0.93 -21.91 5.13
CA SER A 279 1.46 -23.23 5.52
C SER A 279 1.11 -24.30 4.48
N PRO A 280 2.07 -25.17 4.08
CA PRO A 280 1.81 -26.27 3.16
C PRO A 280 0.72 -27.25 3.64
N ALA A 281 0.51 -27.34 4.96
CA ALA A 281 -0.51 -28.21 5.56
C ALA A 281 -1.95 -27.69 5.37
N ILE A 282 -2.12 -26.43 4.93
CA ILE A 282 -3.43 -25.86 4.63
C ILE A 282 -3.89 -26.36 3.26
N LYS A 283 -4.92 -27.20 3.26
CA LYS A 283 -5.50 -27.81 2.06
C LYS A 283 -6.31 -26.79 1.25
N ASN A 284 -7.23 -26.09 1.90
CA ASN A 284 -8.11 -25.12 1.24
C ASN A 284 -7.50 -23.71 1.28
N ARG A 285 -6.54 -23.47 0.37
CA ARG A 285 -5.85 -22.17 0.28
C ARG A 285 -6.78 -21.00 -0.07
N VAL A 286 -7.82 -21.24 -0.86
CA VAL A 286 -8.80 -20.20 -1.22
C VAL A 286 -9.58 -19.75 0.01
N ALA A 287 -10.10 -20.70 0.80
CA ALA A 287 -10.78 -20.37 2.05
C ALA A 287 -9.84 -19.67 3.05
N PHE A 288 -8.58 -20.10 3.14
CA PHE A 288 -7.59 -19.42 3.98
C PHE A 288 -7.34 -17.97 3.51
N ALA A 289 -7.21 -17.75 2.21
CA ALA A 289 -7.01 -16.41 1.66
C ALA A 289 -8.22 -15.48 1.91
N ASP A 290 -9.44 -16.02 1.82
CA ASP A 290 -10.65 -15.28 2.15
C ASP A 290 -10.79 -15.07 3.67
N PHE A 291 -10.36 -16.01 4.51
CA PHE A 291 -10.24 -15.86 5.95
C PHE A 291 -9.32 -14.71 6.35
N ILE A 292 -8.11 -14.65 5.80
CA ILE A 292 -7.17 -13.55 6.04
C ILE A 292 -7.75 -12.22 5.55
N THR A 293 -8.43 -12.22 4.40
CA THR A 293 -9.11 -11.02 3.88
C THR A 293 -10.19 -10.54 4.86
N ALA A 294 -10.99 -11.45 5.42
CA ALA A 294 -11.96 -11.11 6.44
C ALA A 294 -11.31 -10.50 7.69
N GLN A 295 -10.22 -11.09 8.20
CA GLN A 295 -9.48 -10.53 9.35
C GLN A 295 -8.91 -9.13 9.08
N VAL A 296 -8.36 -8.88 7.89
CA VAL A 296 -7.86 -7.56 7.49
C VAL A 296 -8.98 -6.51 7.41
N LYS A 297 -10.13 -6.88 6.85
CA LYS A 297 -11.32 -6.01 6.82
C LYS A 297 -11.82 -5.73 8.24
N THR A 298 -11.82 -6.73 9.11
CA THR A 298 -12.14 -6.56 10.54
C THR A 298 -11.13 -5.64 11.25
N MET A 299 -9.85 -5.69 10.89
CA MET A 299 -8.84 -4.76 11.42
C MET A 299 -9.10 -3.31 10.98
N SER A 300 -9.56 -3.08 9.76
CA SER A 300 -10.01 -1.75 9.30
C SER A 300 -11.19 -1.23 10.14
N PHE A 301 -12.12 -2.11 10.53
CA PHE A 301 -13.21 -1.75 11.44
C PHE A 301 -12.72 -1.47 12.86
N LEU A 302 -11.77 -2.25 13.37
CA LEU A 302 -11.11 -1.95 14.64
C LEU A 302 -10.46 -0.55 14.62
N ALA A 303 -9.79 -0.18 13.53
CA ALA A 303 -9.18 1.15 13.39
C ALA A 303 -10.22 2.29 13.50
N TYR A 304 -11.41 2.11 12.90
CA TYR A 304 -12.52 3.04 13.08
C TYR A 304 -12.97 3.14 14.55
N LEU A 305 -13.11 2.02 15.24
CA LEU A 305 -13.54 2.00 16.65
C LEU A 305 -12.49 2.63 17.58
N LEU A 306 -11.20 2.40 17.33
CA LEU A 306 -10.11 2.98 18.13
C LEU A 306 -10.10 4.51 18.13
N ARG A 307 -10.65 5.15 17.09
CA ARG A 307 -10.71 6.62 17.01
C ARG A 307 -11.60 7.25 18.09
N GLN A 308 -12.72 6.62 18.43
CA GLN A 308 -13.74 7.20 19.33
C GLN A 308 -14.03 6.36 20.57
N TYR A 309 -13.75 5.06 20.53
CA TYR A 309 -14.15 4.09 21.56
C TYR A 309 -12.95 3.32 22.14
N ALA A 310 -11.73 3.88 22.05
CA ALA A 310 -10.50 3.28 22.53
C ALA A 310 -10.55 2.74 23.96
N SER A 311 -11.27 3.41 24.87
CA SER A 311 -11.40 3.00 26.27
C SER A 311 -11.97 1.60 26.45
N HIS A 312 -12.78 1.11 25.51
CA HIS A 312 -13.37 -0.23 25.53
C HIS A 312 -12.39 -1.32 25.04
N LEU A 313 -11.21 -0.93 24.53
CA LEU A 313 -10.23 -1.80 23.88
C LEU A 313 -8.92 -1.91 24.67
N ASN A 314 -8.81 -1.28 25.84
CA ASN A 314 -7.58 -1.23 26.63
C ASN A 314 -6.98 -2.62 26.93
N ASP A 315 -7.82 -3.63 27.21
CA ASP A 315 -7.37 -5.00 27.50
C ASP A 315 -6.89 -5.77 26.25
N PHE A 316 -7.23 -5.27 25.06
CA PHE A 316 -6.86 -5.87 23.79
C PHE A 316 -5.64 -5.20 23.15
N LEU A 317 -5.45 -3.91 23.38
CA LEU A 317 -4.35 -3.12 22.81
C LEU A 317 -2.96 -3.76 22.98
N PRO A 318 -2.58 -4.37 24.12
CA PRO A 318 -1.28 -5.01 24.26
C PRO A 318 -1.06 -6.21 23.32
N ARG A 319 -2.12 -6.92 22.93
CA ARG A 319 -2.07 -8.09 22.03
C ARG A 319 -2.10 -7.70 20.55
N LEU A 320 -2.51 -6.47 20.23
CA LEU A 320 -2.68 -6.00 18.86
C LEU A 320 -1.40 -6.06 18.00
N PRO A 321 -0.20 -5.69 18.50
CA PRO A 321 1.04 -5.75 17.70
C PRO A 321 1.39 -7.17 17.25
N ASP A 322 1.19 -8.18 18.10
CA ASP A 322 1.41 -9.59 17.75
C ASP A 322 0.46 -10.05 16.65
N ILE A 323 -0.81 -9.66 16.73
CA ILE A 323 -1.82 -9.97 15.71
C ILE A 323 -1.46 -9.30 14.37
N VAL A 324 -1.04 -8.02 14.40
CA VAL A 324 -0.61 -7.29 13.21
C VAL A 324 0.56 -8.00 12.52
N LEU A 325 1.59 -8.38 13.27
CA LEU A 325 2.74 -9.10 12.73
C LEU A 325 2.33 -10.46 12.15
N ARG A 326 1.49 -11.20 12.87
CA ARG A 326 0.96 -12.47 12.39
C ARG A 326 0.22 -12.30 11.07
N LEU A 327 -0.69 -11.32 10.96
CA LEU A 327 -1.42 -11.07 9.71
C LEU A 327 -0.51 -10.63 8.55
N LEU A 328 0.55 -9.86 8.83
CA LEU A 328 1.56 -9.53 7.82
C LEU A 328 2.30 -10.78 7.31
N LYS A 329 2.61 -11.72 8.20
CA LYS A 329 3.22 -13.02 7.85
C LYS A 329 2.24 -13.94 7.12
N ASP A 330 0.98 -14.02 7.58
CA ASP A 330 -0.05 -14.93 7.06
C ASP A 330 -0.65 -14.48 5.72
N CYS A 331 -0.47 -13.21 5.33
CA CYS A 331 -1.06 -12.68 4.11
C CYS A 331 -0.51 -13.38 2.85
N PRO A 332 -1.36 -14.11 2.08
CA PRO A 332 -0.92 -14.85 0.89
C PRO A 332 -0.33 -13.93 -0.19
N ARG A 333 0.66 -14.44 -0.93
CA ARG A 333 1.37 -13.69 -1.99
C ARG A 333 0.47 -13.29 -3.17
N GLU A 334 -0.58 -14.08 -3.41
CA GLU A 334 -1.59 -13.85 -4.45
C GLU A 334 -2.63 -12.76 -4.11
N LYS A 335 -2.76 -12.37 -2.83
CA LYS A 335 -3.74 -11.37 -2.36
C LYS A 335 -3.04 -10.03 -2.04
N SER A 336 -2.36 -9.44 -3.02
CA SER A 336 -1.66 -8.16 -2.87
C SER A 336 -2.57 -7.02 -2.39
N GLY A 337 -3.82 -6.98 -2.85
CA GLY A 337 -4.83 -6.01 -2.41
C GLY A 337 -5.13 -6.10 -0.91
N THR A 338 -5.26 -7.31 -0.37
CA THR A 338 -5.49 -7.54 1.07
C THR A 338 -4.32 -7.01 1.90
N ARG A 339 -3.07 -7.23 1.46
CA ARG A 339 -1.90 -6.70 2.16
C ARG A 339 -1.84 -5.17 2.15
N LYS A 340 -2.18 -4.53 1.02
CA LYS A 340 -2.30 -3.07 0.92
C LYS A 340 -3.26 -2.52 1.97
N GLU A 341 -4.46 -3.10 2.06
CA GLU A 341 -5.47 -2.68 3.05
C GLU A 341 -4.98 -2.88 4.49
N LEU A 342 -4.27 -3.96 4.77
CA LEU A 342 -3.67 -4.21 6.07
C LEU A 342 -2.65 -3.11 6.44
N ILE A 343 -1.73 -2.75 5.54
CA ILE A 343 -0.76 -1.68 5.78
C ILE A 343 -1.47 -0.34 6.03
N VAL A 344 -2.53 -0.03 5.28
CA VAL A 344 -3.34 1.18 5.50
C VAL A 344 -4.02 1.14 6.88
N ALA A 345 -4.58 0.00 7.29
CA ALA A 345 -5.19 -0.15 8.61
C ALA A 345 -4.18 0.04 9.74
N ILE A 346 -2.99 -0.57 9.63
CA ILE A 346 -1.89 -0.41 10.60
C ILE A 346 -1.48 1.06 10.69
N ARG A 347 -1.34 1.76 9.56
CA ARG A 347 -1.02 3.19 9.53
C ARG A 347 -2.05 4.03 10.29
N HIS A 348 -3.34 3.75 10.11
CA HIS A 348 -4.40 4.44 10.87
C HIS A 348 -4.30 4.17 12.37
N ILE A 349 -4.06 2.92 12.78
CA ILE A 349 -3.90 2.54 14.19
C ILE A 349 -2.72 3.29 14.83
N ILE A 350 -1.57 3.32 14.16
CA ILE A 350 -0.36 4.04 14.59
C ILE A 350 -0.67 5.53 14.77
N ASN A 351 -1.43 6.13 13.84
CA ASN A 351 -1.75 7.55 13.88
C ASN A 351 -2.69 7.96 15.03
N TYR A 352 -3.45 7.04 15.63
CA TYR A 352 -4.35 7.30 16.76
C TYR A 352 -3.70 7.20 18.15
N ASN A 353 -2.37 7.40 18.26
CA ASN A 353 -1.59 7.43 19.50
C ASN A 353 -1.29 6.09 20.19
N PHE A 354 -1.57 4.95 19.53
CA PHE A 354 -1.17 3.62 20.01
C PHE A 354 0.21 3.21 19.50
N ARG A 355 1.17 4.15 19.44
CA ARG A 355 2.50 3.91 18.85
C ARG A 355 3.41 3.10 19.77
N LYS A 356 3.35 3.38 21.09
CA LYS A 356 4.24 2.78 22.08
C LYS A 356 4.08 1.27 22.21
N ILE A 357 2.89 0.73 21.97
CA ILE A 357 2.65 -0.72 22.02
C ILE A 357 3.41 -1.48 20.92
N PHE A 358 3.79 -0.82 19.82
CA PHE A 358 4.55 -1.45 18.74
C PHE A 358 6.07 -1.49 18.98
N ILE A 359 6.59 -0.76 19.97
CA ILE A 359 8.05 -0.67 20.23
C ILE A 359 8.71 -2.06 20.38
N PRO A 360 8.15 -3.04 21.12
CA PRO A 360 8.77 -4.37 21.26
C PRO A 360 8.86 -5.15 19.95
N LYS A 361 8.10 -4.73 18.92
CA LYS A 361 7.91 -5.44 17.66
C LYS A 361 8.55 -4.75 16.45
N ILE A 362 9.24 -3.63 16.67
CA ILE A 362 9.91 -2.88 15.60
C ILE A 362 10.96 -3.73 14.89
N ASP A 363 11.69 -4.58 15.61
CA ASP A 363 12.69 -5.48 15.02
C ASP A 363 12.09 -6.43 13.97
N GLU A 364 10.88 -6.96 14.23
CA GLU A 364 10.16 -7.82 13.28
C GLU A 364 9.53 -6.99 12.15
N LEU A 365 9.13 -5.73 12.40
CA LEU A 365 8.59 -4.84 11.37
C LEU A 365 9.66 -4.30 10.41
N LEU A 366 10.92 -4.21 10.86
CA LEU A 366 12.07 -3.84 10.03
C LEU A 366 12.52 -4.97 9.10
N ASP A 367 12.08 -6.20 9.35
CA ASP A 367 12.33 -7.33 8.45
C ASP A 367 11.48 -7.20 7.18
N GLU A 368 12.16 -7.13 6.03
CA GLU A 368 11.52 -6.89 4.74
C GLU A 368 10.57 -8.01 4.33
N ARG A 369 10.90 -9.28 4.65
CA ARG A 369 10.03 -10.43 4.36
C ARG A 369 8.75 -10.39 5.19
N THR A 370 8.84 -9.98 6.45
CA THR A 370 7.66 -9.79 7.30
C THR A 370 6.80 -8.62 6.81
N LEU A 371 7.41 -7.45 6.57
CA LEU A 371 6.69 -6.23 6.22
C LEU A 371 6.05 -6.31 4.82
N THR A 372 6.82 -6.72 3.82
CA THR A 372 6.37 -6.74 2.40
C THR A 372 5.94 -8.11 1.93
N GLY A 373 6.45 -9.20 2.50
CA GLY A 373 6.15 -10.56 2.04
C GLY A 373 7.03 -10.99 0.87
N ASP A 374 6.86 -12.25 0.46
CA ASP A 374 7.68 -12.88 -0.60
C ASP A 374 7.10 -12.72 -2.02
N GLY A 375 6.04 -11.93 -2.19
CA GLY A 375 5.38 -11.71 -3.48
C GLY A 375 6.06 -10.60 -4.28
N LEU A 376 6.53 -10.89 -5.49
CA LEU A 376 7.20 -9.89 -6.34
C LEU A 376 6.35 -8.64 -6.62
N THR A 377 5.09 -8.82 -7.03
CA THR A 377 4.17 -7.70 -7.31
C THR A 377 3.94 -6.82 -6.08
N VAL A 378 3.90 -7.43 -4.90
CA VAL A 378 3.75 -6.71 -3.62
C VAL A 378 5.05 -5.97 -3.29
N HIS A 379 6.19 -6.62 -3.49
CA HIS A 379 7.51 -6.03 -3.27
C HIS A 379 7.72 -4.77 -4.13
N GLU A 380 7.29 -4.81 -5.39
CA GLU A 380 7.42 -3.65 -6.27
C GLU A 380 6.43 -2.52 -5.91
N THR A 381 5.17 -2.85 -5.66
CA THR A 381 4.12 -1.83 -5.52
C THR A 381 3.94 -1.29 -4.10
N MET A 382 4.19 -2.10 -3.07
CA MET A 382 3.83 -1.78 -1.68
C MET A 382 4.99 -1.27 -0.82
N ARG A 383 6.25 -1.44 -1.24
CA ARG A 383 7.43 -0.92 -0.52
C ARG A 383 7.30 0.54 -0.10
N PRO A 384 6.94 1.50 -0.98
CA PRO A 384 6.85 2.89 -0.56
C PRO A 384 5.81 3.11 0.54
N LEU A 385 4.65 2.46 0.44
CA LEU A 385 3.59 2.56 1.44
C LEU A 385 4.02 1.95 2.79
N ALA A 386 4.62 0.76 2.76
CA ALA A 386 4.99 0.00 3.96
C ALA A 386 6.10 0.69 4.75
N TYR A 387 7.19 1.08 4.09
CA TYR A 387 8.31 1.76 4.74
C TYR A 387 7.97 3.21 5.11
N SER A 388 7.05 3.88 4.41
CA SER A 388 6.55 5.20 4.83
C SER A 388 5.74 5.09 6.14
N MET A 389 4.87 4.09 6.25
CA MET A 389 4.18 3.80 7.51
C MET A 389 5.16 3.47 8.65
N LEU A 390 6.18 2.65 8.39
CA LEU A 390 7.19 2.29 9.38
C LEU A 390 8.06 3.50 9.77
N ALA A 391 8.41 4.36 8.82
CA ALA A 391 9.16 5.58 9.07
C ALA A 391 8.38 6.53 9.97
N ASP A 392 7.07 6.69 9.72
CA ASP A 392 6.18 7.47 10.58
C ASP A 392 6.20 6.90 12.00
N LEU A 393 6.07 5.58 12.19
CA LEU A 393 6.13 4.96 13.51
C LEU A 393 7.45 5.26 14.23
N ILE A 394 8.58 4.95 13.58
CA ILE A 394 9.93 5.10 14.13
C ILE A 394 10.20 6.56 14.50
N HIS A 395 9.85 7.51 13.62
CA HIS A 395 10.04 8.94 13.88
C HIS A 395 9.35 9.39 15.18
N HIS A 396 8.13 8.91 15.43
CA HIS A 396 7.36 9.29 16.61
C HIS A 396 7.83 8.61 17.90
N VAL A 397 8.40 7.40 17.83
CA VAL A 397 8.84 6.64 19.00
C VAL A 397 10.35 6.71 19.24
N ARG A 398 11.09 7.49 18.43
CA ARG A 398 12.56 7.52 18.39
C ARG A 398 13.23 7.60 19.77
N ASP A 399 12.74 8.47 20.64
CA ASP A 399 13.32 8.69 21.96
C ASP A 399 13.15 7.51 22.93
N SER A 400 12.36 6.50 22.54
CA SER A 400 12.11 5.27 23.32
C SER A 400 12.69 4.02 22.65
N LEU A 401 13.45 4.15 21.56
CA LEU A 401 14.06 3.04 20.85
C LEU A 401 15.29 2.49 21.58
N LYS A 402 15.48 1.17 21.51
CA LYS A 402 16.68 0.51 22.02
C LYS A 402 17.85 0.69 21.03
N PRO A 403 19.13 0.61 21.46
CA PRO A 403 20.28 0.74 20.58
C PRO A 403 20.26 -0.23 19.39
N GLU A 404 19.89 -1.50 19.59
CA GLU A 404 19.75 -2.49 18.51
C GLU A 404 18.69 -2.11 17.48
N GLN A 405 17.59 -1.50 17.93
CA GLN A 405 16.50 -1.07 17.05
C GLN A 405 16.94 0.13 16.21
N ILE A 406 17.71 1.04 16.80
CA ILE A 406 18.34 2.15 16.09
C ILE A 406 19.31 1.62 15.04
N ARG A 407 20.21 0.69 15.40
CA ARG A 407 21.15 0.06 14.46
C ARG A 407 20.44 -0.50 13.23
N LYS A 408 19.46 -1.40 13.42
CA LYS A 408 18.69 -2.00 12.31
C LYS A 408 17.92 -0.96 11.50
N THR A 409 17.38 0.06 12.16
CA THR A 409 16.70 1.16 11.47
C THR A 409 17.66 1.87 10.51
N VAL A 410 18.87 2.20 10.97
CA VAL A 410 19.86 2.86 10.13
C VAL A 410 20.25 1.94 8.97
N GLU A 411 20.55 0.65 9.21
CA GLU A 411 20.89 -0.33 8.16
C GLU A 411 19.80 -0.45 7.07
N VAL A 412 18.52 -0.54 7.46
CA VAL A 412 17.41 -0.69 6.52
C VAL A 412 17.19 0.59 5.71
N TYR A 413 17.19 1.76 6.35
CA TYR A 413 16.87 3.01 5.67
C TYR A 413 18.05 3.60 4.88
N THR A 414 19.31 3.25 5.20
CA THR A 414 20.45 3.56 4.33
C THR A 414 20.39 2.72 3.04
N ARG A 415 20.04 1.44 3.15
CA ARG A 415 19.80 0.58 1.97
C ARG A 415 18.65 1.11 1.10
N ASN A 416 17.55 1.55 1.72
CA ASN A 416 16.43 2.16 0.99
C ASN A 416 16.78 3.49 0.31
N LEU A 417 17.70 4.28 0.89
CA LEU A 417 18.21 5.51 0.27
C LEU A 417 19.05 5.21 -0.99
N GLN A 418 19.78 4.09 -0.98
CA GLN A 418 20.63 3.67 -2.10
C GLN A 418 19.84 2.95 -3.21
N ASP A 419 18.64 2.42 -2.91
CA ASP A 419 17.80 1.76 -3.91
C ASP A 419 17.18 2.77 -4.88
N ASN A 420 17.42 2.60 -6.18
CA ASN A 420 16.88 3.45 -7.25
C ASN A 420 15.39 3.20 -7.51
N PHE A 421 14.86 2.05 -7.12
CA PHE A 421 13.43 1.73 -7.23
C PHE A 421 12.79 1.82 -5.84
N PRO A 422 11.58 2.40 -5.68
CA PRO A 422 10.61 2.83 -6.70
C PRO A 422 10.76 4.28 -7.17
N GLY A 423 11.70 5.06 -6.61
CA GLY A 423 12.00 6.41 -7.11
C GLY A 423 12.45 7.40 -6.03
N THR A 424 12.70 8.63 -6.45
CA THR A 424 13.32 9.69 -5.65
C THR A 424 12.49 10.12 -4.43
N SER A 425 11.15 10.04 -4.51
CA SER A 425 10.27 10.33 -3.38
C SER A 425 10.46 9.35 -2.21
N PHE A 426 10.66 8.07 -2.53
CA PHE A 426 10.94 7.02 -1.55
C PHE A 426 12.31 7.20 -0.88
N GLN A 427 13.32 7.53 -1.67
CA GLN A 427 14.66 7.87 -1.19
C GLN A 427 14.62 9.10 -0.28
N THR A 428 13.86 10.14 -0.66
CA THR A 428 13.72 11.37 0.13
C THR A 428 13.05 11.11 1.48
N MET A 429 12.03 10.25 1.52
CA MET A 429 11.39 9.84 2.77
C MET A 429 12.39 9.12 3.69
N SER A 430 13.18 8.20 3.13
CA SER A 430 14.21 7.46 3.87
C SER A 430 15.30 8.40 4.42
N ALA A 431 15.78 9.33 3.59
CA ALA A 431 16.72 10.37 4.00
C ALA A 431 16.18 11.22 5.16
N LYS A 432 14.94 11.71 5.06
CA LYS A 432 14.31 12.50 6.13
C LYS A 432 14.25 11.75 7.45
N LEU A 433 13.93 10.45 7.43
CA LEU A 433 13.95 9.65 8.65
C LEU A 433 15.36 9.58 9.25
N LEU A 434 16.37 9.20 8.46
CA LEU A 434 17.76 9.08 8.93
C LEU A 434 18.26 10.40 9.54
N LEU A 435 17.99 11.52 8.87
CA LEU A 435 18.38 12.86 9.34
C LEU A 435 17.67 13.24 10.65
N ASN A 436 16.40 12.87 10.80
CA ASN A 436 15.64 13.07 12.04
C ASN A 436 16.06 12.11 13.17
N MET A 437 16.72 10.98 12.85
CA MET A 437 17.28 10.07 13.84
C MET A 437 18.61 10.56 14.42
N ALA A 438 19.32 11.47 13.74
CA ALA A 438 20.65 11.91 14.15
C ALA A 438 20.71 12.39 15.62
N GLU A 439 19.71 13.15 16.07
CA GLU A 439 19.65 13.63 17.46
C GLU A 439 19.45 12.50 18.47
N CYS A 440 18.60 11.52 18.14
CA CYS A 440 18.36 10.36 19.00
C CYS A 440 19.60 9.45 19.06
N ILE A 441 20.28 9.23 17.93
CA ILE A 441 21.53 8.49 17.84
C ILE A 441 22.60 9.15 18.73
N ALA A 442 22.74 10.47 18.68
CA ALA A 442 23.69 11.20 19.50
C ALA A 442 23.44 11.08 21.01
N LYS A 443 22.20 10.83 21.44
CA LYS A 443 21.83 10.60 22.84
C LYS A 443 22.19 9.20 23.35
N LEU A 444 22.65 8.29 22.49
CA LEU A 444 23.06 6.95 22.91
C LEU A 444 24.18 7.01 23.98
N PRO A 445 24.18 6.06 24.95
CA PRO A 445 25.19 6.02 26.01
C PRO A 445 26.57 5.65 25.44
N ASN A 446 26.62 4.71 24.49
CA ASN A 446 27.86 4.37 23.80
C ASN A 446 28.12 5.36 22.66
N LYS A 447 29.05 6.30 22.88
CA LYS A 447 29.42 7.32 21.89
C LYS A 447 30.18 6.76 20.69
N VAL A 448 30.86 5.63 20.84
CA VAL A 448 31.56 4.95 19.74
C VAL A 448 30.55 4.44 18.72
N ASP A 449 29.53 3.70 19.18
CA ASP A 449 28.47 3.20 18.30
C ASP A 449 27.63 4.34 17.71
N ALA A 450 27.32 5.37 18.52
CA ALA A 450 26.62 6.55 18.05
C ALA A 450 27.35 7.24 16.89
N ARG A 451 28.66 7.44 17.04
CA ARG A 451 29.52 7.98 15.98
C ARG A 451 29.49 7.09 14.75
N HIS A 452 29.68 5.78 14.92
CA HIS A 452 29.65 4.82 13.81
C HIS A 452 28.33 4.91 13.01
N TYR A 453 27.18 4.96 13.68
CA TYR A 453 25.89 5.09 13.00
C TYR A 453 25.73 6.43 12.26
N LEU A 454 26.19 7.54 12.84
CA LEU A 454 26.19 8.85 12.15
C LEU A 454 27.10 8.84 10.92
N ILE A 455 28.30 8.26 11.01
CA ILE A 455 29.21 8.08 9.87
C ILE A 455 28.58 7.19 8.80
N MET A 456 27.87 6.11 9.19
CA MET A 456 27.18 5.24 8.25
C MET A 456 26.09 5.99 7.46
N ILE A 457 25.36 6.91 8.12
CA ILE A 457 24.41 7.81 7.45
C ILE A 457 25.15 8.74 6.47
N LEU A 458 26.25 9.38 6.91
CA LEU A 458 27.03 10.26 6.05
C LEU A 458 27.60 9.53 4.83
N ASN A 459 28.09 8.30 5.00
CA ASN A 459 28.56 7.48 3.89
C ASN A 459 27.43 7.13 2.91
N ALA A 460 26.25 6.77 3.41
CA ALA A 460 25.10 6.50 2.54
C ALA A 460 24.67 7.74 1.74
N ILE A 461 24.77 8.94 2.33
CA ILE A 461 24.52 10.21 1.62
C ILE A 461 25.59 10.43 0.54
N ALA A 462 26.87 10.21 0.85
CA ALA A 462 27.96 10.32 -0.12
C ALA A 462 27.84 9.32 -1.27
N ASP A 463 27.46 8.07 -0.97
CA ASP A 463 27.13 7.03 -1.98
C ASP A 463 25.98 7.48 -2.87
N LYS A 464 24.96 8.12 -2.30
CA LYS A 464 23.82 8.63 -3.07
C LYS A 464 24.23 9.78 -3.98
N PHE A 465 25.07 10.71 -3.54
CA PHE A 465 25.61 11.76 -4.41
C PHE A 465 26.42 11.17 -5.57
N ALA A 466 27.27 10.18 -5.30
CA ALA A 466 27.99 9.46 -6.36
C ALA A 466 27.04 8.81 -7.38
N ALA A 467 25.97 8.17 -6.89
CA ALA A 467 24.95 7.57 -7.76
C ALA A 467 24.22 8.63 -8.60
N MET A 468 23.87 9.78 -8.01
CA MET A 468 23.26 10.90 -8.74
C MET A 468 24.21 11.44 -9.82
N ASN A 469 25.49 11.66 -9.48
CA ASN A 469 26.49 12.12 -10.43
C ASN A 469 26.69 11.14 -11.60
N ARG A 470 26.65 9.82 -11.33
CA ARG A 470 26.69 8.80 -12.39
C ARG A 470 25.45 8.83 -13.29
N GLN A 471 24.27 9.09 -12.71
CA GLN A 471 23.00 9.17 -13.44
C GLN A 471 22.76 10.52 -14.10
N TYR A 472 23.60 11.53 -13.83
CA TYR A 472 23.42 12.90 -14.31
C TYR A 472 23.21 13.01 -15.82
N PRO A 473 24.06 12.42 -16.70
CA PRO A 473 23.87 12.55 -18.15
C PRO A 473 22.50 12.06 -18.61
N ASN A 474 22.06 10.90 -18.09
CA ASN A 474 20.76 10.33 -18.43
C ASN A 474 19.61 11.19 -17.84
N ALA A 475 19.74 11.67 -16.60
CA ALA A 475 18.74 12.55 -16.01
C ALA A 475 18.52 13.83 -16.83
N VAL A 476 19.59 14.44 -17.36
CA VAL A 476 19.50 15.62 -18.24
C VAL A 476 18.84 15.28 -19.58
N LYS A 477 19.25 14.16 -20.19
CA LYS A 477 18.67 13.66 -21.44
C LYS A 477 17.16 13.43 -21.31
N LEU A 478 16.73 12.71 -20.28
CA LEU A 478 15.32 12.44 -19.99
C LEU A 478 14.53 13.72 -19.65
N SER A 479 15.14 14.66 -18.92
CA SER A 479 14.56 15.97 -18.63
C SER A 479 14.29 16.79 -19.91
N ALA A 480 15.26 16.80 -20.84
CA ALA A 480 15.10 17.48 -22.13
C ALA A 480 13.95 16.86 -22.95
N LEU A 481 13.92 15.52 -23.06
CA LEU A 481 12.84 14.79 -23.74
C LEU A 481 11.47 15.07 -23.11
N TYR A 482 11.38 15.08 -21.78
CA TYR A 482 10.16 15.39 -21.06
C TYR A 482 9.66 16.82 -21.35
N ARG A 483 10.56 17.81 -21.40
CA ARG A 483 10.23 19.19 -21.76
C ARG A 483 9.77 19.31 -23.21
N GLU A 484 10.36 18.56 -24.14
CA GLU A 484 9.95 18.53 -25.55
C GLU A 484 8.56 17.91 -25.73
N GLN A 485 8.29 16.78 -25.08
CA GLN A 485 6.97 16.13 -25.09
C GLN A 485 5.89 17.04 -24.51
N MET A 486 6.18 17.73 -23.39
CA MET A 486 5.28 18.72 -22.79
C MET A 486 4.97 19.88 -23.74
N LYS A 487 5.96 20.35 -24.53
CA LYS A 487 5.75 21.39 -25.55
C LYS A 487 4.97 20.89 -26.76
N ALA A 488 5.18 19.65 -27.18
CA ALA A 488 4.54 19.05 -28.34
C ALA A 488 3.08 18.60 -28.08
N GLY A 489 2.69 18.46 -26.81
CA GLY A 489 1.34 17.99 -26.44
C GLY A 489 1.04 16.55 -26.88
N THR A 490 2.08 15.78 -27.23
CA THR A 490 1.95 14.40 -27.70
C THR A 490 1.70 13.45 -26.53
N PRO A 491 0.71 12.54 -26.61
CA PRO A 491 0.52 11.51 -25.60
C PRO A 491 1.71 10.54 -25.61
N GLU A 492 2.20 10.15 -24.42
CA GLU A 492 3.25 9.14 -24.29
C GLU A 492 2.81 7.82 -24.93
N THR A 493 3.47 7.44 -26.03
CA THR A 493 3.24 6.16 -26.70
C THR A 493 4.04 5.06 -26.00
N TYR A 494 3.40 3.94 -25.72
CA TYR A 494 4.00 2.78 -25.04
C TYR A 494 4.97 1.98 -25.93
N LEU A 495 4.97 2.27 -27.23
CA LEU A 495 5.88 1.70 -28.23
C LEU A 495 6.84 2.80 -28.70
N ALA A 496 8.12 2.46 -28.82
CA ALA A 496 9.09 3.31 -29.47
C ALA A 496 8.67 3.52 -30.93
N ASP A 497 8.80 4.76 -31.40
CA ASP A 497 8.62 5.07 -32.82
C ASP A 497 9.68 4.32 -33.64
N LYS A 498 9.24 3.63 -34.68
CA LYS A 498 10.14 2.86 -35.58
C LYS A 498 10.91 3.79 -36.52
N ASP A 499 10.34 4.94 -36.86
CA ASP A 499 10.90 5.88 -37.82
C ASP A 499 11.88 6.86 -37.14
N SER A 500 11.76 7.05 -35.83
CA SER A 500 12.67 7.84 -35.00
C SER A 500 12.94 7.13 -33.67
N PRO A 501 13.79 6.07 -33.65
CA PRO A 501 14.08 5.35 -32.43
C PRO A 501 14.73 6.27 -31.40
N PRO A 502 14.33 6.21 -30.12
CA PRO A 502 15.05 6.89 -29.05
C PRO A 502 16.54 6.49 -29.07
N ASP A 503 17.42 7.42 -28.72
CA ASP A 503 18.85 7.14 -28.58
C ASP A 503 19.05 6.21 -27.38
N TRP A 504 19.06 4.89 -27.61
CA TRP A 504 19.19 3.90 -26.54
C TRP A 504 20.66 3.80 -26.09
N ASP A 505 20.99 4.38 -24.93
CA ASP A 505 22.31 4.19 -24.31
C ASP A 505 22.32 3.00 -23.33
N GLU A 506 23.50 2.68 -22.76
CA GLU A 506 23.65 1.58 -21.77
C GLU A 506 22.74 1.73 -20.54
N THR A 507 22.27 2.94 -20.23
CA THR A 507 21.41 3.24 -19.09
C THR A 507 19.91 3.23 -19.43
N ASP A 508 19.55 3.25 -20.71
CA ASP A 508 18.17 3.24 -21.21
C ASP A 508 17.61 1.83 -21.50
N ILE A 509 18.36 0.77 -21.22
CA ILE A 509 17.91 -0.62 -21.41
C ILE A 509 16.56 -0.89 -20.67
N PHE A 510 16.38 -0.30 -19.48
CA PHE A 510 15.15 -0.43 -18.70
C PHE A 510 14.02 0.49 -19.18
N SER A 511 14.34 1.54 -19.94
CA SER A 511 13.36 2.37 -20.65
C SER A 511 13.04 1.81 -22.04
N ALA A 512 13.75 0.78 -22.52
CA ALA A 512 13.49 0.09 -23.79
C ALA A 512 12.57 -1.14 -23.69
N VAL A 513 12.28 -1.62 -22.47
CA VAL A 513 11.50 -2.86 -22.30
C VAL A 513 10.07 -2.74 -22.85
N PRO A 514 9.57 -3.75 -23.59
CA PRO A 514 8.25 -3.71 -24.23
C PRO A 514 7.09 -3.79 -23.22
N ILE A 515 7.33 -4.40 -22.05
CA ILE A 515 6.37 -4.46 -20.95
C ILE A 515 6.85 -3.50 -19.86
N LYS A 516 6.16 -2.37 -19.74
CA LYS A 516 6.38 -1.43 -18.63
C LYS A 516 5.70 -1.96 -17.38
N THR A 517 6.48 -2.28 -16.36
CA THR A 517 5.98 -2.71 -15.04
C THR A 517 5.49 -1.53 -14.20
N SER A 518 6.01 -0.33 -14.46
CA SER A 518 5.60 0.93 -13.82
C SER A 518 4.71 1.75 -14.75
N ASN A 519 3.62 2.33 -14.22
CA ASN A 519 2.82 3.31 -14.95
C ASN A 519 3.64 4.60 -15.17
N PRO A 520 3.70 5.14 -16.40
CA PRO A 520 4.38 6.42 -16.65
C PRO A 520 3.84 7.57 -15.80
N ARG A 521 2.54 7.56 -15.44
CA ARG A 521 1.93 8.54 -14.52
C ARG A 521 2.40 8.44 -13.07
N ASP A 522 2.95 7.28 -12.67
CA ASP A 522 3.53 7.07 -11.34
C ASP A 522 5.04 7.38 -11.33
N ARG A 523 5.67 7.58 -12.49
CA ARG A 523 7.03 8.14 -12.56
C ARG A 523 6.93 9.58 -12.07
N GLY A 524 7.88 9.96 -11.21
CA GLY A 524 8.02 11.33 -10.73
C GLY A 524 8.17 12.31 -11.89
N ALA A 525 8.15 13.60 -11.53
CA ALA A 525 8.30 14.69 -12.48
C ALA A 525 9.67 14.64 -13.21
N ASP A 526 10.00 15.72 -13.92
CA ASP A 526 11.32 15.97 -14.49
C ASP A 526 12.47 15.42 -13.58
N PRO A 527 13.27 14.43 -14.04
CA PRO A 527 14.30 13.80 -13.22
C PRO A 527 15.32 14.77 -12.63
N VAL A 528 15.58 15.90 -13.30
CA VAL A 528 16.46 16.96 -12.79
C VAL A 528 15.82 17.65 -11.59
N VAL A 529 14.52 17.96 -11.66
CA VAL A 529 13.76 18.60 -10.58
C VAL A 529 13.68 17.69 -9.35
N ASP A 530 13.40 16.40 -9.56
CA ASP A 530 13.33 15.41 -8.48
C ASP A 530 14.69 15.25 -7.79
N ASN A 531 15.78 15.18 -8.56
CA ASN A 531 17.14 15.10 -8.03
C ASN A 531 17.55 16.37 -7.27
N LYS A 532 17.22 17.57 -7.77
CA LYS A 532 17.40 18.84 -7.03
C LYS A 532 16.65 18.82 -5.70
N PHE A 533 15.40 18.33 -5.71
CA PHE A 533 14.61 18.20 -4.49
C PHE A 533 15.25 17.26 -3.47
N LEU A 534 15.73 16.08 -3.90
CA LEU A 534 16.44 15.15 -3.04
C LEU A 534 17.73 15.77 -2.48
N PHE A 535 18.55 16.37 -3.34
CA PHE A 535 19.80 17.02 -2.95
C PHE A 535 19.57 18.09 -1.88
N ARG A 536 18.58 18.97 -2.08
CA ARG A 536 18.22 19.99 -1.09
C ARG A 536 17.87 19.38 0.26
N ASN A 537 17.02 18.35 0.29
CA ASN A 537 16.62 17.71 1.56
C ASN A 537 17.83 17.06 2.26
N LEU A 538 18.74 16.43 1.50
CA LEU A 538 19.97 15.84 2.04
C LEU A 538 20.90 16.93 2.62
N MET A 539 21.09 18.04 1.91
CA MET A 539 21.90 19.18 2.37
C MET A 539 21.38 19.83 3.63
N THR A 540 20.06 20.07 3.72
CA THR A 540 19.46 20.69 4.91
C THR A 540 19.70 19.85 6.18
N GLY A 541 19.62 18.52 6.08
CA GLY A 541 19.88 17.64 7.22
C GLY A 541 21.35 17.36 7.50
N LEU A 542 22.23 17.53 6.52
CA LEU A 542 23.66 17.26 6.66
C LEU A 542 24.27 18.12 7.77
N LYS A 543 23.95 19.41 7.80
CA LYS A 543 24.40 20.35 8.84
C LYS A 543 24.05 19.87 10.25
N ASN A 544 22.81 19.43 10.46
CA ASN A 544 22.40 18.89 11.75
C ASN A 544 23.18 17.62 12.09
N THR A 545 23.38 16.71 11.13
CA THR A 545 24.12 15.45 11.35
C THR A 545 25.56 15.68 11.81
N PHE A 546 26.29 16.62 11.18
CA PHE A 546 27.63 17.02 11.62
C PHE A 546 27.63 17.71 12.98
N TYR A 547 26.62 18.54 13.27
CA TYR A 547 26.46 19.14 14.59
C TYR A 547 26.21 18.07 15.68
N GLN A 548 25.46 17.01 15.38
CA GLN A 548 25.29 15.89 16.30
C GLN A 548 26.58 15.06 16.44
N LEU A 549 27.37 14.92 15.37
CA LEU A 549 28.64 14.19 15.38
C LEU A 549 29.63 14.74 16.42
N ARG A 550 29.66 16.06 16.64
CA ARG A 550 30.53 16.71 17.64
C ARG A 550 30.25 16.22 19.07
N THR A 551 29.02 15.83 19.37
CA THR A 551 28.63 15.28 20.68
C THR A 551 29.06 13.83 20.88
N CYS A 552 29.55 13.20 19.81
CA CYS A 552 30.04 11.83 19.75
C CYS A 552 31.55 11.78 19.45
N ASN A 553 32.30 12.83 19.83
CA ASN A 553 33.75 12.83 19.70
C ASN A 553 34.37 11.70 20.54
N VAL A 554 35.26 10.94 19.91
CA VAL A 554 35.98 9.82 20.50
C VAL A 554 37.48 10.09 20.37
N GLY A 555 38.20 10.04 21.49
CA GLY A 555 39.62 10.38 21.54
C GLY A 555 40.06 10.86 22.91
N SER A 556 41.37 11.05 23.09
CA SER A 556 41.89 11.66 24.32
C SER A 556 41.45 13.13 24.37
N PRO A 557 40.93 13.62 25.50
CA PRO A 557 40.58 15.02 25.64
C PRO A 557 41.83 15.87 25.41
N ILE A 558 41.77 16.77 24.43
CA ILE A 558 42.84 17.70 24.13
C ILE A 558 42.90 18.73 25.26
N ASP A 559 44.10 19.04 25.72
CA ASP A 559 44.31 20.05 26.75
C ASP A 559 43.74 21.39 26.28
N ALA A 560 42.77 21.92 27.04
CA ALA A 560 42.05 23.14 26.72
C ALA A 560 42.97 24.36 26.61
N GLN A 561 44.19 24.30 27.17
CA GLN A 561 45.20 25.37 27.05
C GLN A 561 45.88 25.43 25.67
N ASN A 562 45.95 24.31 24.96
CA ASN A 562 46.57 24.20 23.63
C ASN A 562 45.54 24.10 22.49
N ALA A 563 44.25 24.06 22.82
CA ALA A 563 43.17 23.95 21.87
C ALA A 563 42.77 25.34 21.31
N PRO A 564 42.53 25.48 20.00
CA PRO A 564 41.95 26.69 19.42
C PRO A 564 40.64 27.11 20.11
N THR A 565 40.32 28.41 20.10
CA THR A 565 39.17 29.00 20.80
C THR A 565 37.81 28.37 20.47
N HIS A 566 37.68 27.72 19.30
CA HIS A 566 36.46 27.05 18.83
C HIS A 566 36.54 25.50 18.84
N TRP A 567 37.53 24.91 19.52
CA TRP A 567 37.76 23.46 19.50
C TRP A 567 36.58 22.63 20.06
N GLN A 568 35.78 23.21 20.96
CA GLN A 568 34.60 22.53 21.52
C GLN A 568 33.43 22.45 20.52
N ASP A 569 33.45 23.25 19.46
CA ASP A 569 32.38 23.29 18.47
C ASP A 569 32.62 22.37 17.26
N VAL A 570 33.81 21.77 17.16
CA VAL A 570 34.21 20.89 16.06
C VAL A 570 34.16 19.41 16.44
N SER A 571 33.83 18.60 15.44
CA SER A 571 34.01 17.15 15.50
C SER A 571 35.49 16.82 15.32
N TYR A 572 36.06 15.95 16.14
CA TYR A 572 37.47 15.55 16.07
C TYR A 572 37.64 14.05 16.31
N GLY A 573 38.86 13.55 16.10
CA GLY A 573 39.21 12.14 16.32
C GLY A 573 38.79 11.23 15.18
N PHE A 574 38.85 11.74 13.94
CA PHE A 574 38.48 10.95 12.77
C PHE A 574 39.48 9.82 12.50
N THR A 575 38.95 8.63 12.23
CA THR A 575 39.78 7.52 11.73
C THR A 575 40.02 7.67 10.23
N ALA A 576 41.04 6.99 9.68
CA ALA A 576 41.34 7.04 8.25
C ALA A 576 40.15 6.60 7.36
N GLU A 577 39.29 5.70 7.85
CA GLU A 577 38.07 5.29 7.14
C GLU A 577 37.01 6.40 7.14
N GLU A 578 36.84 7.08 8.28
CA GLU A 578 35.92 8.21 8.39
C GLU A 578 36.37 9.38 7.52
N VAL A 579 37.67 9.69 7.48
CA VAL A 579 38.22 10.74 6.60
C VAL A 579 37.91 10.44 5.12
N LYS A 580 38.01 9.18 4.67
CA LYS A 580 37.61 8.79 3.31
C LYS A 580 36.14 9.08 3.02
N VAL A 581 35.26 8.86 3.99
CA VAL A 581 33.83 9.20 3.87
C VAL A 581 33.66 10.71 3.70
N ILE A 582 34.37 11.52 4.48
CA ILE A 582 34.32 12.98 4.38
C ILE A 582 34.86 13.48 3.02
N ILE A 583 35.97 12.92 2.55
CA ILE A 583 36.54 13.23 1.22
C ILE A 583 35.52 12.95 0.14
N LYS A 584 34.92 11.74 0.17
CA LYS A 584 33.89 11.36 -0.80
C LYS A 584 32.67 12.28 -0.74
N LEU A 585 32.21 12.63 0.46
CA LEU A 585 31.08 13.53 0.66
C LEU A 585 31.37 14.92 0.09
N PHE A 586 32.58 15.45 0.28
CA PHE A 586 33.01 16.73 -0.27
C PHE A 586 33.06 16.68 -1.81
N ARG A 587 33.78 15.70 -2.37
CA ARG A 587 33.95 15.52 -3.82
C ARG A 587 32.61 15.35 -4.52
N GLU A 588 31.83 14.37 -4.09
CA GLU A 588 30.57 14.02 -4.76
C GLU A 588 29.51 15.09 -4.51
N GLY A 589 29.46 15.68 -3.32
CA GLY A 589 28.56 16.78 -3.00
C GLY A 589 28.82 18.02 -3.87
N ALA A 590 30.08 18.38 -4.08
CA ALA A 590 30.45 19.48 -4.98
C ALA A 590 29.99 19.21 -6.43
N TYR A 591 30.12 17.97 -6.90
CA TYR A 591 29.72 17.61 -8.26
C TYR A 591 28.20 17.59 -8.50
N VAL A 592 27.37 17.39 -7.47
CA VAL A 592 25.90 17.43 -7.60
C VAL A 592 25.40 18.84 -7.94
N PHE A 593 26.16 19.91 -7.65
CA PHE A 593 25.78 21.27 -8.04
C PHE A 593 25.66 21.46 -9.56
N ARG A 594 26.21 20.55 -10.38
CA ARG A 594 26.01 20.53 -11.85
C ARG A 594 24.54 20.47 -12.26
N TYR A 595 23.64 19.93 -11.43
CA TYR A 595 22.19 19.95 -11.67
C TYR A 595 21.59 21.39 -11.69
N TYR A 596 22.26 22.39 -11.12
CA TYR A 596 21.84 23.79 -11.13
C TYR A 596 22.43 24.58 -12.32
N GLU A 597 23.52 24.11 -12.92
CA GLU A 597 24.15 24.77 -14.08
C GLU A 597 23.30 24.70 -15.36
N ILE A 598 22.44 23.68 -15.47
CA ILE A 598 21.60 23.40 -16.66
C ILE A 598 20.57 24.51 -16.92
N GLU A 599 20.12 25.22 -15.89
CA GLU A 599 19.10 26.27 -16.01
C GLU A 599 19.67 27.61 -16.48
N LYS A 600 21.00 27.75 -16.60
CA LYS A 600 21.61 28.97 -17.12
C LYS A 600 21.24 29.10 -18.61
N PRO A 601 20.45 30.10 -19.02
CA PRO A 601 20.32 30.40 -20.43
C PRO A 601 21.73 30.66 -20.96
N ALA A 602 22.05 30.16 -22.16
CA ALA A 602 23.18 30.69 -22.91
C ALA A 602 22.86 32.15 -23.26
N ALA A 603 23.03 33.06 -22.30
CA ALA A 603 22.96 34.48 -22.54
C ALA A 603 24.20 34.84 -23.36
N GLU A 604 24.04 34.93 -24.68
CA GLU A 604 24.98 35.58 -25.57
C GLU A 604 25.17 37.03 -25.09
N SER A 605 26.09 37.22 -24.16
CA SER A 605 26.47 38.53 -23.66
C SER A 605 27.70 38.94 -24.46
N GLN A 606 27.46 39.38 -25.69
CA GLN A 606 28.46 40.09 -26.47
C GLN A 606 28.82 41.38 -25.71
N TYR A 607 30.10 41.53 -25.40
CA TYR A 607 30.76 42.71 -24.79
C TYR A 607 30.62 42.88 -23.27
N MET A 608 31.45 42.15 -22.53
CA MET A 608 31.88 42.55 -21.18
C MET A 608 33.39 42.32 -21.01
N SER A 609 34.06 43.17 -20.23
CA SER A 609 35.49 43.00 -19.95
C SER A 609 35.73 41.75 -19.08
N PRO A 610 36.91 41.09 -19.16
CA PRO A 610 37.16 39.82 -18.47
C PRO A 610 36.95 39.87 -16.95
N VAL A 611 37.22 41.02 -16.32
CA VAL A 611 37.10 41.21 -14.86
C VAL A 611 35.63 41.38 -14.45
N GLU A 612 34.85 42.12 -15.22
CA GLU A 612 33.41 42.27 -14.99
C GLU A 612 32.66 40.98 -15.34
N TYR A 613 33.13 40.22 -16.33
CA TYR A 613 32.61 38.89 -16.65
C TYR A 613 32.84 37.93 -15.48
N MET A 614 34.05 37.85 -14.91
CA MET A 614 34.32 36.97 -13.75
C MET A 614 33.56 37.39 -12.48
N ALA A 615 33.44 38.70 -12.21
CA ALA A 615 32.69 39.20 -11.07
C ALA A 615 31.18 38.98 -11.23
N ASN A 616 30.60 39.22 -12.42
CA ASN A 616 29.19 38.95 -12.68
C ASN A 616 28.88 37.46 -12.84
N PHE A 617 29.79 36.60 -13.33
CA PHE A 617 29.54 35.16 -13.45
C PHE A 617 29.35 34.50 -12.08
N TYR A 618 30.05 34.98 -11.05
CA TYR A 618 29.92 34.48 -9.68
C TYR A 618 28.79 35.19 -8.88
N MET A 619 28.53 36.48 -9.11
CA MET A 619 27.52 37.24 -8.35
C MET A 619 26.11 37.27 -9.00
N VAL A 620 25.99 37.11 -10.32
CA VAL A 620 24.72 37.29 -11.07
C VAL A 620 24.15 35.97 -11.62
N SER A 621 24.95 34.90 -11.71
CA SER A 621 24.56 33.66 -12.40
C SER A 621 24.15 32.50 -11.49
N CYS A 622 24.16 32.67 -10.17
CA CYS A 622 23.83 31.62 -9.20
C CYS A 622 22.40 31.81 -8.70
N SER A 623 21.55 30.78 -8.81
CA SER A 623 20.18 30.90 -8.30
C SER A 623 20.21 31.13 -6.78
N LYS A 624 19.21 31.84 -6.23
CA LYS A 624 19.13 32.05 -4.77
C LYS A 624 19.22 30.72 -4.00
N GLU A 625 18.54 29.70 -4.50
CA GLU A 625 18.57 28.34 -3.91
C GLU A 625 19.97 27.71 -3.97
N GLU A 626 20.67 27.81 -5.09
CA GLU A 626 22.03 27.30 -5.24
C GLU A 626 23.01 27.99 -4.28
N LYS A 627 22.89 29.31 -4.14
CA LYS A 627 23.70 30.09 -3.19
C LYS A 627 23.46 29.65 -1.74
N ASP A 628 22.19 29.52 -1.33
CA ASP A 628 21.83 29.07 0.02
C ASP A 628 22.35 27.64 0.30
N LEU A 629 22.35 26.77 -0.72
CA LEU A 629 22.89 25.41 -0.63
C LEU A 629 24.42 25.38 -0.57
N LEU A 630 25.12 26.23 -1.34
CA LEU A 630 26.57 26.38 -1.27
C LEU A 630 27.02 26.89 0.10
N GLU A 631 26.32 27.88 0.66
CA GLU A 631 26.60 28.37 2.01
C GLU A 631 26.38 27.27 3.06
N THR A 632 25.28 26.50 2.93
CA THR A 632 25.02 25.35 3.79
C THR A 632 26.13 24.30 3.66
N PHE A 633 26.54 23.98 2.43
CA PHE A 633 27.59 23.01 2.15
C PHE A 633 28.93 23.45 2.75
N ALA A 634 29.35 24.70 2.57
CA ALA A 634 30.56 25.24 3.19
C ALA A 634 30.49 25.19 4.73
N THR A 635 29.34 25.57 5.31
CA THR A 635 29.13 25.57 6.75
C THR A 635 29.23 24.17 7.37
N VAL A 636 28.86 23.12 6.63
CA VAL A 636 28.98 21.73 7.11
C VAL A 636 30.44 21.38 7.43
N PHE A 637 31.38 21.80 6.58
CA PHE A 637 32.79 21.47 6.76
C PHE A 637 33.50 22.34 7.83
N HIS A 638 32.91 23.47 8.23
CA HIS A 638 33.38 24.22 9.41
C HIS A 638 33.19 23.46 10.73
N ALA A 639 32.34 22.43 10.74
CA ALA A 639 32.11 21.59 11.93
C ALA A 639 33.13 20.45 12.09
N ILE A 640 34.13 20.37 11.22
CA ILE A 640 35.20 19.35 11.22
C ILE A 640 36.48 20.00 11.74
N ASP A 641 37.32 19.23 12.46
CA ASP A 641 38.60 19.74 12.91
C ASP A 641 39.49 20.24 11.74
N PRO A 642 40.28 21.31 11.95
CA PRO A 642 41.09 21.90 10.89
C PRO A 642 42.11 20.95 10.26
N ALA A 643 42.63 19.97 11.00
CA ALA A 643 43.64 19.04 10.49
C ALA A 643 43.03 18.10 9.44
N THR A 644 41.88 17.52 9.76
CA THR A 644 41.11 16.67 8.86
C THR A 644 40.59 17.48 7.67
N PHE A 645 40.10 18.70 7.90
CA PHE A 645 39.65 19.57 6.82
C PHE A 645 40.79 19.90 5.84
N HIS A 646 41.98 20.18 6.34
CA HIS A 646 43.15 20.45 5.51
C HIS A 646 43.54 19.22 4.67
N GLU A 647 43.50 18.01 5.23
CA GLU A 647 43.73 16.77 4.47
C GLU A 647 42.69 16.58 3.35
N VAL A 648 41.41 16.77 3.66
CA VAL A 648 40.30 16.68 2.69
C VAL A 648 40.52 17.67 1.56
N PHE A 649 40.82 18.93 1.89
CA PHE A 649 40.99 20.01 0.93
C PHE A 649 42.24 19.80 0.04
N GLN A 650 43.34 19.35 0.63
CA GLN A 650 44.58 19.07 -0.11
C GLN A 650 44.40 17.94 -1.14
N GLN A 651 43.59 16.93 -0.85
CA GLN A 651 43.37 15.81 -1.77
C GLN A 651 42.44 16.16 -2.95
N GLU A 652 41.52 17.10 -2.76
CA GLU A 652 40.51 17.47 -3.78
C GLU A 652 40.91 18.65 -4.67
N ILE A 653 41.91 19.44 -4.26
CA ILE A 653 42.53 20.41 -5.17
C ILE A 653 43.39 19.64 -6.20
N PRO A 654 43.12 19.78 -7.52
CA PRO A 654 43.97 19.17 -8.53
C PRO A 654 45.41 19.70 -8.41
N ALA A 655 46.39 18.83 -8.64
CA ALA A 655 47.82 19.10 -8.51
C ALA A 655 48.35 20.43 -9.10
N PRO A 656 47.77 21.04 -10.17
CA PRO A 656 48.26 22.32 -10.69
C PRO A 656 48.05 23.53 -9.75
N LEU A 657 47.18 23.43 -8.74
CA LEU A 657 46.89 24.52 -7.78
C LEU A 657 47.65 24.39 -6.45
N ARG A 658 48.52 23.38 -6.31
CA ARG A 658 49.31 23.15 -5.08
C ARG A 658 50.57 24.02 -4.96
N TYR A 659 50.95 24.75 -6.01
CA TYR A 659 52.21 25.52 -6.04
C TYR A 659 52.07 27.02 -5.81
N ASP A 660 50.84 27.56 -5.67
CA ASP A 660 50.60 29.00 -5.48
C ASP A 660 49.73 29.33 -4.24
N LEU A 661 49.84 28.51 -3.17
CA LEU A 661 49.33 28.83 -1.83
C LEU A 661 50.42 28.71 -0.78
#